data_AF-A0A8J3L9C4-F1
#
_entry.id   AF-A0A8J3L9C4-F1
#
_cell.length_a   1.000
_cell.length_b   1.000
_cell.length_c   1.000
_cell.angle_alpha   90.00
_cell.angle_beta   90.00
_cell.angle_gamma   90.00
#
_symmetry.space_group_name_H-M   'P 1'
#
loop_
_entity.id
_entity.type
_entity.pdbx_description
1 polymer ?
#
loop_
_entity_poly.entity_id
_entity_poly.type
_entity_poly.pdbx_seq_one_letter_code
_entity_poly.pdbx_strand_id
1 'polypeptide(L)'
;MLTLRLAIADLHSTSAWSRLFDIAARHPGRGVHDVLLIARQRPDATDLATYGRWRERGAHVRRGERGMSLLQPLDDTGDAFDVVTAFDVTQTNAPPAPRPPAHDLVPVVAALAAMAEQAGLTVRLRRGLPAAAVAEGDRLDLATHLPISATAGHLVQHLAQRLLPAGPARDARAAGVAHVVARRFGLQPPDATPLVRWRDGLDPAAADRAVVHTVTAVIDNADVLTARLRRALSRPAVSAPKPAPRRRGAPLPAQRRPDRAAEPEPAGLYAVNAAAAAFYAAHLPTSRPAAAYLRSRGIAEAAEPGGGWQLGVAPAHGDALLRHLRELGYSHRVMLDAGLVAASRLHGGALYDVFRDRLVFPIHARDGRIAGFTGRDLSGRSKAKFYNTPETAVFRKSELLYGLAPQLREQGAPTQFLVVEGPTDAIAAHLAYRGLAGEGVTTVAVAPCGTAFTTAQFELLAACAGPDTSLIMSFDADSAGDRALERAYPLAVTWPHGRVAGTAPAGCKDIAALLEARGRDEALLDLLAAERPLPLLGVERALAKAFPEGFHGDWPEARVRAFRTVAPYLLDAVRQGDVELLLQAAAAQLGVAPHELSQGVAQLYGGDQTGPGTGRRPGPESMGDQVRKHAGKLPGIAAQRH
;
A
#
# COMPACT_ATOMS: atom_id res chain seq x y z
N MET A 1 -8.84 -2.84 -7.80
CA MET A 1 -9.45 -1.51 -8.00
C MET A 1 -9.65 -1.21 -9.49
N LEU A 2 -8.59 -1.02 -10.28
CA LEU A 2 -8.69 -0.72 -11.72
C LEU A 2 -9.38 -1.85 -12.53
N THR A 3 -9.08 -3.12 -12.25
CA THR A 3 -9.58 -4.26 -13.06
C THR A 3 -11.09 -4.40 -13.08
N LEU A 4 -11.78 -4.25 -11.94
CA LEU A 4 -13.25 -4.36 -11.87
C LEU A 4 -13.97 -3.19 -12.54
N ARG A 5 -13.50 -1.96 -12.29
CA ARG A 5 -14.02 -0.77 -12.96
C ARG A 5 -13.85 -0.86 -14.47
N LEU A 6 -12.67 -1.29 -14.94
CA LEU A 6 -12.44 -1.53 -16.36
C LEU A 6 -13.33 -2.65 -16.91
N ALA A 7 -13.56 -3.72 -16.15
CA ALA A 7 -14.48 -4.80 -16.55
C ALA A 7 -15.93 -4.29 -16.74
N ILE A 8 -16.38 -3.34 -15.91
CA ILE A 8 -17.70 -2.71 -16.05
C ILE A 8 -17.71 -1.70 -17.21
N ALA A 9 -16.63 -0.96 -17.41
CA ALA A 9 -16.46 -0.04 -18.53
C ALA A 9 -16.49 -0.77 -19.88
N ASP A 10 -15.99 -2.01 -19.95
CA ASP A 10 -16.03 -2.86 -21.14
C ASP A 10 -17.48 -3.26 -21.56
N LEU A 11 -18.47 -3.13 -20.66
CA LEU A 11 -19.87 -3.52 -20.90
C LEU A 11 -20.67 -2.44 -21.65
N HIS A 12 -20.17 -2.03 -22.81
CA HIS A 12 -20.74 -0.96 -23.65
C HIS A 12 -21.39 -1.47 -24.96
N SER A 13 -21.43 -2.79 -25.19
CA SER A 13 -22.03 -3.37 -26.42
C SER A 13 -22.74 -4.68 -26.12
N THR A 14 -23.71 -5.06 -26.96
CA THR A 14 -24.39 -6.38 -26.88
C THR A 14 -23.38 -7.51 -26.82
N SER A 15 -22.31 -7.43 -27.62
CA SER A 15 -21.27 -8.44 -27.68
C SER A 15 -20.52 -8.60 -26.34
N ALA A 16 -20.28 -7.50 -25.61
CA ALA A 16 -19.58 -7.51 -24.33
C ALA A 16 -20.44 -8.15 -23.23
N TRP A 17 -21.73 -7.82 -23.21
CA TRP A 17 -22.70 -8.44 -22.31
C TRP A 17 -22.86 -9.94 -22.58
N SER A 18 -23.00 -10.34 -23.85
CA SER A 18 -23.05 -11.77 -24.22
C SER A 18 -21.80 -12.53 -23.78
N ARG A 19 -20.60 -11.94 -23.92
CA ARG A 19 -19.35 -12.54 -23.42
C ARG A 19 -19.35 -12.71 -21.90
N LEU A 20 -19.81 -11.70 -21.15
CA LEU A 20 -19.93 -11.78 -19.69
C LEU A 20 -20.87 -12.91 -19.26
N PHE A 21 -22.03 -13.04 -19.91
CA PHE A 21 -22.99 -14.10 -19.59
C PHE A 21 -22.51 -15.49 -20.03
N ASP A 22 -21.73 -15.59 -21.11
CA ASP A 22 -21.04 -16.83 -21.47
C ASP A 22 -20.05 -17.27 -20.38
N ILE A 23 -19.38 -16.31 -19.72
CA ILE A 23 -18.48 -16.57 -18.59
C ILE A 23 -19.26 -16.99 -17.34
N ALA A 24 -20.34 -16.27 -17.00
CA ALA A 24 -21.23 -16.65 -15.90
C ALA A 24 -21.86 -18.05 -16.09
N ALA A 25 -22.13 -18.43 -17.35
CA ALA A 25 -22.59 -19.76 -17.68
C ALA A 25 -21.53 -20.83 -17.42
N ARG A 26 -20.25 -20.55 -17.73
CA ARG A 26 -19.11 -21.46 -17.47
C ARG A 26 -18.77 -21.61 -15.99
N HIS A 27 -19.02 -20.58 -15.17
CA HIS A 27 -18.65 -20.57 -13.76
C HIS A 27 -19.87 -20.42 -12.84
N PRO A 28 -20.75 -21.45 -12.76
CA PRO A 28 -21.92 -21.40 -11.88
C PRO A 28 -21.53 -21.27 -10.40
N GLY A 29 -22.32 -20.52 -9.63
CA GLY A 29 -22.08 -20.27 -8.21
C GLY A 29 -20.96 -19.27 -7.90
N ARG A 30 -20.33 -18.66 -8.92
CA ARG A 30 -19.44 -17.51 -8.71
C ARG A 30 -20.25 -16.22 -8.69
N GLY A 31 -19.96 -15.37 -7.71
CA GLY A 31 -20.58 -14.05 -7.61
C GLY A 31 -20.18 -13.11 -8.77
N VAL A 32 -20.91 -12.00 -8.90
CA VAL A 32 -20.72 -10.99 -9.95
C VAL A 32 -19.28 -10.50 -10.09
N HIS A 33 -18.60 -10.27 -8.96
CA HIS A 33 -17.25 -9.73 -8.93
C HIS A 33 -16.25 -10.70 -9.55
N ASP A 34 -16.34 -11.99 -9.20
CA ASP A 34 -15.54 -13.05 -9.80
C ASP A 34 -15.78 -13.15 -11.31
N VAL A 35 -17.03 -13.10 -11.75
CA VAL A 35 -17.36 -13.16 -13.19
C VAL A 35 -16.77 -11.98 -13.96
N LEU A 36 -16.87 -10.76 -13.41
CA LEU A 36 -16.25 -9.55 -13.99
C LEU A 36 -14.73 -9.64 -14.02
N LEU A 37 -14.12 -10.13 -12.93
CA LEU A 37 -12.67 -10.34 -12.82
C LEU A 37 -12.18 -11.38 -13.84
N ILE A 38 -12.93 -12.47 -14.04
CA ILE A 38 -12.62 -13.48 -15.04
C ILE A 38 -12.72 -12.89 -16.44
N ALA A 39 -13.80 -12.14 -16.73
CA ALA A 39 -14.02 -11.53 -18.04
C ALA A 39 -12.89 -10.62 -18.49
N ARG A 40 -12.30 -9.86 -17.56
CA ARG A 40 -11.20 -8.95 -17.89
C ARG A 40 -9.83 -9.65 -17.91
N GLN A 41 -9.59 -10.61 -17.02
CA GLN A 41 -8.26 -11.21 -16.85
C GLN A 41 -8.02 -12.43 -17.76
N ARG A 42 -9.02 -13.31 -17.89
CA ARG A 42 -8.95 -14.53 -18.72
C ARG A 42 -10.36 -14.97 -19.12
N PRO A 43 -10.95 -14.37 -20.18
CA PRO A 43 -12.32 -14.64 -20.57
C PRO A 43 -12.54 -16.09 -21.05
N ASP A 44 -11.49 -16.77 -21.48
CA ASP A 44 -11.49 -18.17 -21.92
C ASP A 44 -11.33 -19.19 -20.78
N ALA A 45 -11.24 -18.75 -19.52
CA ALA A 45 -11.15 -19.65 -18.37
C ALA A 45 -12.36 -20.60 -18.30
N THR A 46 -12.10 -21.81 -17.79
CA THR A 46 -13.05 -22.94 -17.77
C THR A 46 -13.16 -23.55 -16.37
N ASP A 47 -12.07 -24.04 -15.79
CA ASP A 47 -12.04 -24.58 -14.43
C ASP A 47 -10.98 -23.84 -13.64
N LEU A 48 -11.43 -23.08 -12.65
CA LEU A 48 -10.63 -22.15 -11.87
C LEU A 48 -10.53 -22.63 -10.43
N ALA A 49 -9.30 -22.80 -9.95
CA ALA A 49 -9.04 -23.13 -8.56
C ALA A 49 -7.78 -22.44 -8.05
N THR A 50 -7.68 -22.25 -6.74
CA THR A 50 -6.45 -21.79 -6.10
C THR A 50 -5.36 -22.85 -6.22
N TYR A 51 -4.11 -22.44 -6.06
CA TYR A 51 -2.98 -23.38 -6.07
C TYR A 51 -3.16 -24.55 -5.09
N GLY A 52 -3.67 -24.27 -3.88
CA GLY A 52 -3.98 -25.30 -2.86
C GLY A 52 -5.03 -26.31 -3.35
N ARG A 53 -6.15 -25.84 -3.90
CA ARG A 53 -7.19 -26.72 -4.45
C ARG A 53 -6.70 -27.53 -5.65
N TRP A 54 -5.85 -26.96 -6.51
CA TRP A 54 -5.22 -27.74 -7.59
C TRP A 54 -4.34 -28.86 -7.03
N ARG A 55 -3.56 -28.58 -5.98
CA ARG A 55 -2.75 -29.60 -5.31
C ARG A 55 -3.60 -30.70 -4.69
N GLU A 56 -4.73 -30.38 -4.08
CA GLU A 56 -5.69 -31.36 -3.56
C GLU A 56 -6.25 -32.26 -4.67
N ARG A 57 -6.51 -31.67 -5.86
CA ARG A 57 -6.91 -32.39 -7.08
C ARG A 57 -5.77 -33.17 -7.74
N GLY A 58 -4.57 -33.20 -7.15
CA GLY A 58 -3.39 -33.88 -7.70
C GLY A 58 -2.74 -33.16 -8.89
N ALA A 59 -3.06 -31.90 -9.10
CA ALA A 59 -2.54 -31.07 -10.18
C ALA A 59 -1.58 -29.98 -9.67
N HIS A 60 -0.74 -29.48 -10.57
CA HIS A 60 0.22 -28.43 -10.32
C HIS A 60 0.14 -27.38 -11.42
N VAL A 61 0.14 -26.12 -11.00
CA VAL A 61 0.31 -24.98 -11.90
C VAL A 61 1.70 -25.04 -12.52
N ARG A 62 1.79 -24.86 -13.84
CA ARG A 62 3.05 -24.86 -14.58
C ARG A 62 3.88 -23.65 -14.20
N ARG A 63 5.20 -23.80 -14.23
CA ARG A 63 6.13 -22.74 -13.84
C ARG A 63 5.99 -21.55 -14.80
N GLY A 64 5.88 -20.34 -14.24
CA GLY A 64 5.80 -19.09 -15.01
C GLY A 64 4.38 -18.64 -15.38
N GLU A 65 3.38 -19.46 -15.09
CA GLU A 65 1.97 -19.11 -15.29
C GLU A 65 1.56 -17.94 -14.39
N ARG A 66 0.86 -16.96 -14.97
CA ARG A 66 0.29 -15.85 -14.20
C ARG A 66 -1.10 -16.23 -13.72
N GLY A 67 -1.32 -16.21 -12.42
CA GLY A 67 -2.63 -16.41 -11.82
C GLY A 67 -3.51 -15.17 -11.96
N MET A 68 -4.81 -15.36 -11.85
CA MET A 68 -5.80 -14.29 -11.83
C MET A 68 -6.33 -14.07 -10.41
N SER A 69 -6.73 -12.84 -10.11
CA SER A 69 -7.33 -12.51 -8.82
C SER A 69 -8.81 -12.87 -8.83
N LEU A 70 -9.27 -13.55 -7.78
CA LEU A 70 -10.69 -13.86 -7.49
C LEU A 70 -11.00 -13.49 -6.03
N LEU A 71 -12.28 -13.35 -5.72
CA LEU A 71 -12.82 -13.16 -4.38
C LEU A 71 -13.27 -14.50 -3.79
N GLN A 72 -12.72 -14.87 -2.64
CA GLN A 72 -13.16 -16.02 -1.86
C GLN A 72 -13.91 -15.52 -0.62
N PRO A 73 -15.17 -15.92 -0.38
CA PRO A 73 -15.87 -15.61 0.86
C PRO A 73 -15.10 -16.13 2.08
N LEU A 74 -14.98 -15.31 3.12
CA LEU A 74 -14.37 -15.68 4.40
C LEU A 74 -15.38 -16.32 5.37
N ASP A 75 -16.66 -16.07 5.15
CA ASP A 75 -17.79 -16.56 5.93
C ASP A 75 -18.98 -16.93 5.02
N ASP A 76 -19.97 -17.59 5.62
CA ASP A 76 -21.19 -18.03 4.92
C ASP A 76 -22.18 -16.87 4.66
N THR A 77 -21.94 -15.68 5.22
CA THR A 77 -22.79 -14.50 5.00
C THR A 77 -22.48 -13.82 3.68
N GLY A 78 -21.26 -13.99 3.14
CA GLY A 78 -20.85 -13.36 1.89
C GLY A 78 -20.58 -11.86 2.01
N ASP A 79 -20.41 -11.36 3.24
CA ASP A 79 -20.11 -9.95 3.51
C ASP A 79 -18.60 -9.69 3.66
N ALA A 80 -17.81 -10.74 3.87
CA ALA A 80 -16.36 -10.69 3.99
C ALA A 80 -15.71 -11.60 2.94
N PHE A 81 -14.65 -11.09 2.30
CA PHE A 81 -13.94 -11.81 1.23
C PHE A 81 -12.44 -11.75 1.46
N ASP A 82 -11.71 -12.65 0.82
CA ASP A 82 -10.27 -12.55 0.60
C ASP A 82 -9.98 -12.53 -0.91
N VAL A 83 -8.92 -11.82 -1.30
CA VAL A 83 -8.43 -11.84 -2.68
C VAL A 83 -7.45 -12.99 -2.82
N VAL A 84 -7.88 -14.02 -3.55
CA VAL A 84 -7.09 -15.23 -3.79
C VAL A 84 -6.58 -15.29 -5.23
N THR A 85 -5.40 -15.90 -5.39
CA THR A 85 -4.87 -16.18 -6.73
C THR A 85 -5.39 -17.53 -7.21
N ALA A 86 -6.12 -17.52 -8.31
CA ALA A 86 -6.63 -18.70 -8.99
C ALA A 86 -5.93 -18.92 -10.34
N PHE A 87 -5.95 -20.18 -10.77
CA PHE A 87 -5.36 -20.61 -12.03
C PHE A 87 -6.37 -21.45 -12.78
N ASP A 88 -6.40 -21.27 -14.10
CA ASP A 88 -7.22 -22.10 -14.99
C ASP A 88 -6.57 -23.47 -15.20
N VAL A 89 -7.38 -24.49 -15.43
CA VAL A 89 -6.92 -25.86 -15.74
C VAL A 89 -5.87 -25.90 -16.84
N THR A 90 -5.97 -25.04 -17.87
CA THR A 90 -5.00 -24.95 -18.98
C THR A 90 -3.60 -24.54 -18.53
N GLN A 91 -3.49 -23.88 -17.37
CA GLN A 91 -2.24 -23.48 -16.73
C GLN A 91 -1.65 -24.57 -15.85
N THR A 92 -2.33 -25.71 -15.73
CA THR A 92 -1.90 -26.82 -14.88
C THR A 92 -1.48 -28.01 -15.73
N ASN A 93 -0.93 -29.03 -15.08
CA ASN A 93 -0.74 -30.35 -15.68
C ASN A 93 -2.00 -31.22 -15.63
N ALA A 94 -3.15 -30.70 -15.17
CA ALA A 94 -4.39 -31.45 -15.17
C ALA A 94 -4.91 -31.63 -16.61
N PRO A 95 -5.55 -32.76 -16.91
CA PRO A 95 -6.30 -32.89 -18.15
C PRO A 95 -7.44 -31.87 -18.17
N PRO A 96 -7.84 -31.36 -19.35
CA PRO A 96 -8.99 -30.48 -19.46
C PRO A 96 -10.23 -31.14 -18.87
N ALA A 97 -11.07 -30.35 -18.20
CA ALA A 97 -12.31 -30.86 -17.63
C ALA A 97 -13.14 -31.54 -18.73
N PRO A 98 -13.73 -32.73 -18.47
CA PRO A 98 -14.62 -33.35 -19.44
C PRO A 98 -15.76 -32.38 -19.76
N ARG A 99 -16.03 -32.18 -21.06
CA ARG A 99 -17.20 -31.40 -21.46
C ARG A 99 -18.44 -32.07 -20.84
N PRO A 100 -19.35 -31.32 -20.20
CA PRO A 100 -20.60 -31.91 -19.78
C PRO A 100 -21.27 -32.60 -20.98
N PRO A 101 -21.89 -33.77 -20.79
CA PRO A 101 -22.55 -34.46 -21.88
C PRO A 101 -23.58 -33.52 -22.51
N ALA A 102 -23.68 -33.54 -23.84
CA ALA A 102 -24.75 -32.84 -24.52
C ALA A 102 -26.07 -33.32 -23.92
N HIS A 103 -26.85 -32.41 -23.36
CA HIS A 103 -28.16 -32.77 -22.83
C HIS A 103 -29.03 -33.26 -24.00
N ASP A 104 -29.77 -34.34 -23.78
CA ASP A 104 -30.91 -34.62 -24.64
C ASP A 104 -31.86 -33.42 -24.52
N LEU A 105 -32.07 -32.73 -25.64
CA LEU A 105 -32.85 -31.50 -25.68
C LEU A 105 -34.33 -31.77 -25.41
N VAL A 106 -34.80 -33.00 -25.63
CA VAL A 106 -36.21 -33.36 -25.45
C VAL A 106 -36.61 -33.32 -23.96
N PRO A 107 -35.92 -34.01 -23.02
CA PRO A 107 -36.16 -33.87 -21.59
C PRO A 107 -36.01 -32.44 -21.07
N VAL A 108 -35.05 -31.69 -21.61
CA VAL A 108 -34.82 -30.29 -21.21
C VAL A 108 -36.02 -29.42 -21.58
N VAL A 109 -36.50 -29.51 -22.83
CA VAL A 109 -37.67 -28.75 -23.30
C VAL A 109 -38.94 -29.17 -22.56
N ALA A 110 -39.14 -30.47 -22.32
CA ALA A 110 -40.29 -30.96 -21.57
C ALA A 110 -40.29 -30.43 -20.12
N ALA A 111 -39.13 -30.45 -19.45
CA ALA A 111 -38.99 -29.89 -18.10
C ALA A 111 -39.24 -28.38 -18.08
N LEU A 112 -38.74 -27.64 -19.07
CA LEU A 112 -38.98 -26.20 -19.20
C LEU A 112 -40.46 -25.87 -19.47
N ALA A 113 -41.15 -26.64 -20.31
CA ALA A 113 -42.57 -26.48 -20.57
C ALA A 113 -43.39 -26.72 -19.30
N ALA A 114 -43.10 -27.80 -18.56
CA ALA A 114 -43.73 -28.08 -17.28
C ALA A 114 -43.48 -26.96 -16.24
N MET A 115 -42.26 -26.40 -16.20
CA MET A 115 -41.95 -25.24 -15.34
C MET A 115 -42.72 -23.99 -15.77
N ALA A 116 -42.95 -23.77 -17.06
CA ALA A 116 -43.73 -22.65 -17.57
C ALA A 116 -45.22 -22.78 -17.21
N GLU A 117 -45.80 -23.98 -17.36
CA GLU A 117 -47.17 -24.27 -16.93
C GLU A 117 -47.35 -24.05 -15.41
N GLN A 118 -46.40 -24.54 -14.60
CA GLN A 118 -46.39 -24.31 -13.16
C GLN A 118 -46.29 -22.81 -12.78
N ALA A 119 -45.69 -22.00 -13.66
CA ALA A 119 -45.62 -20.55 -13.51
C ALA A 119 -46.83 -19.81 -14.11
N GLY A 120 -47.86 -20.54 -14.54
CA GLY A 120 -49.10 -19.97 -15.10
C GLY A 120 -48.99 -19.53 -16.56
N LEU A 121 -47.93 -19.90 -17.30
CA LEU A 121 -47.77 -19.58 -18.71
C LEU A 121 -48.42 -20.65 -19.59
N THR A 122 -49.31 -20.22 -20.50
CA THR A 122 -49.83 -21.07 -21.57
C THR A 122 -48.96 -20.93 -22.81
N VAL A 123 -48.20 -21.98 -23.13
CA VAL A 123 -47.26 -22.00 -24.27
C VAL A 123 -47.92 -22.63 -25.50
N ARG A 124 -47.85 -21.97 -26.66
CA ARG A 124 -48.38 -22.50 -27.93
C ARG A 124 -47.37 -22.31 -29.06
N LEU A 125 -47.34 -23.26 -29.99
CA LEU A 125 -46.57 -23.13 -31.23
C LEU A 125 -47.49 -22.63 -32.35
N ARG A 126 -47.10 -21.57 -33.06
CA ARG A 126 -47.88 -20.99 -34.17
C ARG A 126 -47.08 -20.80 -35.46
N ARG A 127 -47.73 -21.05 -36.59
CA ARG A 127 -47.21 -20.74 -37.94
C ARG A 127 -47.50 -19.26 -38.27
N GLY A 128 -46.58 -18.62 -39.00
CA GLY A 128 -46.78 -17.27 -39.52
C GLY A 128 -46.68 -16.13 -38.49
N LEU A 129 -46.03 -16.36 -37.33
CA LEU A 129 -45.78 -15.30 -36.36
C LEU A 129 -44.79 -14.25 -36.93
N PRO A 130 -45.01 -12.95 -36.66
CA PRO A 130 -44.15 -11.87 -37.16
C PRO A 130 -42.80 -11.76 -36.42
N ALA A 131 -42.66 -12.47 -35.29
CA ALA A 131 -41.46 -12.55 -34.47
C ALA A 131 -41.24 -13.98 -33.97
N ALA A 132 -40.05 -14.26 -33.43
CA ALA A 132 -39.72 -15.56 -32.85
C ALA A 132 -40.67 -15.95 -31.68
N ALA A 133 -41.10 -14.97 -30.90
CA ALA A 133 -42.03 -15.13 -29.79
C ALA A 133 -42.94 -13.90 -29.67
N VAL A 134 -44.21 -14.11 -29.33
CA VAL A 134 -45.18 -13.07 -28.98
C VAL A 134 -45.84 -13.43 -27.65
N ALA A 135 -45.76 -12.54 -26.66
CA ALA A 135 -46.32 -12.74 -25.33
C ALA A 135 -47.42 -11.70 -25.04
N GLU A 136 -48.56 -12.17 -24.54
CA GLU A 136 -49.70 -11.34 -24.18
C GLU A 136 -50.34 -11.88 -22.90
N GLY A 137 -50.20 -11.16 -21.79
CA GLY A 137 -50.65 -11.63 -20.47
C GLY A 137 -49.96 -12.95 -20.07
N ASP A 138 -50.77 -13.98 -19.86
CA ASP A 138 -50.33 -15.34 -19.48
C ASP A 138 -50.10 -16.26 -20.70
N ARG A 139 -50.27 -15.75 -21.92
CA ARG A 139 -50.08 -16.50 -23.17
C ARG A 139 -48.73 -16.22 -23.81
N LEU A 140 -48.02 -17.28 -24.20
CA LEU A 140 -46.79 -17.24 -24.97
C LEU A 140 -46.95 -18.03 -26.28
N ASP A 141 -46.95 -17.34 -27.41
CA ASP A 141 -46.96 -17.93 -28.74
C ASP A 141 -45.52 -17.94 -29.32
N LEU A 142 -44.96 -19.12 -29.60
CA LEU A 142 -43.63 -19.32 -30.18
C LEU A 142 -43.73 -19.77 -31.64
N ALA A 143 -42.82 -19.30 -32.49
CA ALA A 143 -42.87 -19.62 -33.91
C ALA A 143 -42.45 -21.07 -34.20
N THR A 144 -43.26 -21.80 -34.98
CA THR A 144 -43.03 -23.23 -35.28
C THR A 144 -41.77 -23.52 -36.08
N HIS A 145 -41.16 -22.50 -36.70
CA HIS A 145 -39.96 -22.65 -37.53
C HIS A 145 -38.66 -22.53 -36.72
N LEU A 146 -38.74 -22.22 -35.42
CA LEU A 146 -37.57 -22.13 -34.57
C LEU A 146 -36.95 -23.51 -34.33
N PRO A 147 -35.61 -23.63 -34.35
CA PRO A 147 -34.92 -24.80 -33.82
C PRO A 147 -35.34 -25.09 -32.37
N ILE A 148 -35.38 -26.38 -31.99
CA ILE A 148 -35.74 -26.80 -30.62
C ILE A 148 -34.91 -26.06 -29.56
N SER A 149 -33.62 -25.87 -29.84
CA SER A 149 -32.69 -25.11 -28.99
C SER A 149 -33.07 -23.63 -28.83
N ALA A 150 -33.61 -22.99 -29.87
CA ALA A 150 -34.04 -21.59 -29.84
C ALA A 150 -35.41 -21.43 -29.16
N THR A 151 -36.33 -22.37 -29.42
CA THR A 151 -37.63 -22.47 -28.73
C THR A 151 -37.42 -22.55 -27.21
N ALA A 152 -36.48 -23.40 -26.77
CA ALA A 152 -36.10 -23.51 -25.36
C ALA A 152 -35.54 -22.19 -24.79
N GLY A 153 -34.68 -21.50 -25.55
CA GLY A 153 -34.11 -20.20 -25.16
C GLY A 153 -35.19 -19.13 -24.92
N HIS A 154 -36.15 -19.00 -25.84
CA HIS A 154 -37.28 -18.07 -25.68
C HIS A 154 -38.20 -18.46 -24.53
N LEU A 155 -38.40 -19.76 -24.29
CA LEU A 155 -39.20 -20.24 -23.16
C LEU A 155 -38.57 -19.85 -21.81
N VAL A 156 -37.25 -20.01 -21.67
CA VAL A 156 -36.52 -19.58 -20.46
C VAL A 156 -36.63 -18.07 -20.26
N GLN A 157 -36.53 -17.28 -21.32
CA GLN A 157 -36.65 -15.82 -21.22
C GLN A 157 -38.00 -15.38 -20.65
N HIS A 158 -39.10 -15.91 -21.18
CA HIS A 158 -40.43 -15.52 -20.71
C HIS A 158 -40.75 -16.08 -19.32
N LEU A 159 -40.23 -17.27 -18.99
CA LEU A 159 -40.26 -17.79 -17.64
C LEU A 159 -39.49 -16.87 -16.67
N ALA A 160 -38.30 -16.41 -17.04
CA ALA A 160 -37.52 -15.47 -16.24
C ALA A 160 -38.21 -14.11 -16.08
N GLN A 161 -38.84 -13.58 -17.14
CA GLN A 161 -39.66 -12.35 -17.07
C GLN A 161 -40.79 -12.46 -16.05
N ARG A 162 -41.40 -13.65 -15.91
CA ARG A 162 -42.47 -13.90 -14.94
C ARG A 162 -41.97 -14.03 -13.51
N LEU A 163 -40.78 -14.58 -13.32
CA LEU A 163 -40.20 -14.79 -11.99
C LEU A 163 -39.52 -13.53 -11.43
N LEU A 164 -39.07 -12.63 -12.31
CA LEU A 164 -38.41 -11.39 -11.92
C LEU A 164 -39.41 -10.28 -11.55
N PRO A 165 -39.09 -9.44 -10.54
CA PRO A 165 -39.95 -8.32 -10.16
C PRO A 165 -40.09 -7.30 -11.30
N ALA A 166 -41.25 -6.62 -11.35
CA ALA A 166 -41.49 -5.54 -12.29
C ALA A 166 -40.50 -4.38 -12.08
N GLY A 167 -40.02 -3.79 -13.17
CA GLY A 167 -39.09 -2.67 -13.12
C GLY A 167 -38.44 -2.36 -14.47
N PRO A 168 -37.73 -1.22 -14.58
CA PRO A 168 -37.18 -0.70 -15.84
C PRO A 168 -36.12 -1.62 -16.48
N ALA A 169 -35.53 -2.53 -15.70
CA ALA A 169 -34.52 -3.48 -16.17
C ALA A 169 -35.04 -4.92 -16.31
N ARG A 170 -36.33 -5.19 -16.05
CA ARG A 170 -36.86 -6.57 -15.95
C ARG A 170 -36.59 -7.38 -17.22
N ASP A 171 -36.93 -6.83 -18.38
CA ASP A 171 -36.85 -7.57 -19.64
C ASP A 171 -35.40 -7.86 -20.04
N ALA A 172 -34.50 -6.93 -19.73
CA ALA A 172 -33.08 -7.09 -19.99
C ALA A 172 -32.41 -8.06 -18.99
N ARG A 173 -32.82 -8.06 -17.72
CA ARG A 173 -32.43 -9.09 -16.74
C ARG A 173 -32.92 -10.46 -17.18
N ALA A 174 -34.17 -10.58 -17.62
CA ALA A 174 -34.71 -11.84 -18.10
C ALA A 174 -34.00 -12.38 -19.35
N ALA A 175 -33.63 -11.50 -20.28
CA ALA A 175 -32.79 -11.86 -21.43
C ALA A 175 -31.40 -12.35 -20.99
N GLY A 176 -30.77 -11.68 -20.02
CA GLY A 176 -29.50 -12.13 -19.42
C GLY A 176 -29.62 -13.49 -18.74
N VAL A 177 -30.67 -13.71 -17.96
CA VAL A 177 -30.96 -15.00 -17.29
C VAL A 177 -31.13 -16.11 -18.33
N ALA A 178 -31.92 -15.85 -19.38
CA ALA A 178 -32.10 -16.78 -20.48
C ALA A 178 -30.80 -17.11 -21.19
N HIS A 179 -29.94 -16.13 -21.42
CA HIS A 179 -28.63 -16.32 -22.01
C HIS A 179 -27.77 -17.27 -21.17
N VAL A 180 -27.64 -17.00 -19.86
CA VAL A 180 -26.81 -17.83 -18.96
C VAL A 180 -27.34 -19.26 -18.87
N VAL A 181 -28.65 -19.43 -18.67
CA VAL A 181 -29.29 -20.75 -18.58
C VAL A 181 -29.19 -21.49 -19.91
N ALA A 182 -29.49 -20.85 -21.04
CA ALA A 182 -29.39 -21.48 -22.36
C ALA A 182 -28.00 -22.06 -22.59
N ARG A 183 -26.95 -21.29 -22.31
CA ARG A 183 -25.56 -21.74 -22.46
C ARG A 183 -25.20 -22.91 -21.56
N ARG A 184 -25.72 -22.97 -20.33
CA ARG A 184 -25.48 -24.09 -19.39
C ARG A 184 -26.04 -25.42 -19.87
N PHE A 185 -27.10 -25.39 -20.68
CA PHE A 185 -27.76 -26.59 -21.22
C PHE A 185 -27.48 -26.82 -22.71
N GLY A 186 -26.60 -26.05 -23.34
CA GLY A 186 -26.28 -26.19 -24.77
C GLY A 186 -27.37 -25.70 -25.73
N LEU A 187 -28.25 -24.81 -25.25
CA LEU A 187 -29.36 -24.23 -26.01
C LEU A 187 -28.93 -22.97 -26.76
N GLN A 188 -29.75 -22.53 -27.72
CA GLN A 188 -29.56 -21.27 -28.41
C GLN A 188 -30.22 -20.15 -27.58
N PRO A 189 -29.48 -19.10 -27.17
CA PRO A 189 -30.07 -17.96 -26.50
C PRO A 189 -30.98 -17.18 -27.47
N PRO A 190 -31.98 -16.44 -26.97
CA PRO A 190 -32.87 -15.62 -27.79
C PRO A 190 -32.13 -14.44 -28.46
N ASP A 191 -32.63 -13.97 -29.62
CA ASP A 191 -32.01 -12.90 -30.41
C ASP A 191 -32.19 -11.49 -29.77
N ALA A 192 -31.13 -10.97 -29.12
CA ALA A 192 -30.93 -9.62 -28.51
C ALA A 192 -31.96 -9.17 -27.41
N THR A 193 -31.72 -8.26 -26.44
CA THR A 193 -30.60 -7.37 -26.09
C THR A 193 -30.38 -7.39 -24.56
N PRO A 194 -29.31 -7.99 -24.02
CA PRO A 194 -29.15 -8.05 -22.59
C PRO A 194 -28.39 -6.82 -22.06
N LEU A 195 -29.07 -5.66 -21.98
CA LEU A 195 -28.67 -4.44 -21.25
C LEU A 195 -27.97 -3.27 -22.01
N VAL A 196 -28.03 -3.13 -23.35
CA VAL A 196 -27.30 -1.99 -23.98
C VAL A 196 -27.92 -0.61 -23.70
N ARG A 197 -29.24 -0.45 -23.82
CA ARG A 197 -29.90 0.88 -23.77
C ARG A 197 -30.38 1.33 -22.38
N TRP A 198 -30.44 0.43 -21.40
CA TRP A 198 -30.98 0.77 -20.07
C TRP A 198 -30.03 1.67 -19.25
N ARG A 199 -28.75 1.73 -19.65
CA ARG A 199 -27.70 2.50 -18.97
C ARG A 199 -27.65 3.95 -19.45
N ASP A 200 -28.24 4.25 -20.60
CA ASP A 200 -28.19 5.56 -21.25
C ASP A 200 -28.88 6.60 -20.34
N GLY A 201 -28.10 7.55 -19.81
CA GLY A 201 -28.58 8.63 -18.93
C GLY A 201 -28.35 8.44 -17.43
N LEU A 202 -27.70 7.36 -16.98
CA LEU A 202 -27.27 7.21 -15.58
C LEU A 202 -25.98 8.00 -15.30
N ASP A 203 -25.90 8.62 -14.11
CA ASP A 203 -24.65 9.17 -13.56
C ASP A 203 -23.57 8.06 -13.50
N PRO A 204 -22.28 8.33 -13.83
CA PRO A 204 -21.24 7.30 -13.83
C PRO A 204 -21.11 6.49 -12.53
N ALA A 205 -21.25 7.12 -11.36
CA ALA A 205 -21.15 6.42 -10.07
C ALA A 205 -22.41 5.60 -9.76
N ALA A 206 -23.58 6.06 -10.22
CA ALA A 206 -24.82 5.29 -10.18
C ALA A 206 -24.83 4.14 -11.19
N ALA A 207 -24.20 4.32 -12.36
CA ALA A 207 -24.16 3.35 -13.44
C ALA A 207 -23.36 2.10 -13.06
N ASP A 208 -22.21 2.24 -12.41
CA ASP A 208 -21.40 1.10 -11.97
C ASP A 208 -22.16 0.21 -10.98
N ARG A 209 -22.81 0.82 -9.97
CA ARG A 209 -23.65 0.09 -8.99
C ARG A 209 -24.87 -0.55 -9.65
N ALA A 210 -25.53 0.16 -10.55
CA ALA A 210 -26.67 -0.36 -11.30
C ALA A 210 -26.27 -1.57 -12.16
N VAL A 211 -25.09 -1.55 -12.77
CA VAL A 211 -24.54 -2.69 -13.52
C VAL A 211 -24.27 -3.87 -12.61
N VAL A 212 -23.54 -3.69 -11.49
CA VAL A 212 -23.26 -4.77 -10.55
C VAL A 212 -24.55 -5.40 -10.04
N HIS A 213 -25.50 -4.59 -9.58
CA HIS A 213 -26.78 -5.09 -9.08
C HIS A 213 -27.56 -5.86 -10.14
N THR A 214 -27.61 -5.35 -11.38
CA THR A 214 -28.29 -6.02 -12.48
C THR A 214 -27.61 -7.33 -12.89
N VAL A 215 -26.28 -7.36 -12.97
CA VAL A 215 -25.54 -8.60 -13.29
C VAL A 215 -25.70 -9.62 -12.16
N THR A 216 -25.64 -9.19 -10.90
CA THR A 216 -25.88 -10.04 -9.71
C THR A 216 -27.26 -10.70 -9.82
N ALA A 217 -28.31 -9.89 -10.03
CA ALA A 217 -29.65 -10.40 -10.21
C ALA A 217 -29.76 -11.40 -11.37
N VAL A 218 -29.06 -11.17 -12.49
CA VAL A 218 -29.02 -12.13 -13.61
C VAL A 218 -28.36 -13.44 -13.21
N ILE A 219 -27.18 -13.40 -12.58
CA ILE A 219 -26.43 -14.59 -12.17
C ILE A 219 -27.23 -15.40 -11.15
N ASP A 220 -27.75 -14.76 -10.11
CA ASP A 220 -28.49 -15.43 -9.02
C ASP A 220 -29.75 -16.11 -9.55
N ASN A 221 -30.53 -15.40 -10.38
CA ASN A 221 -31.75 -15.97 -10.95
C ASN A 221 -31.44 -17.10 -11.95
N ALA A 222 -30.35 -16.98 -12.72
CA ALA A 222 -29.89 -18.06 -13.59
C ALA A 222 -29.45 -19.28 -12.79
N ASP A 223 -28.78 -19.11 -11.65
CA ASP A 223 -28.40 -20.18 -10.73
C ASP A 223 -29.63 -20.88 -10.14
N VAL A 224 -30.62 -20.12 -9.68
CA VAL A 224 -31.89 -20.67 -9.18
C VAL A 224 -32.62 -21.48 -10.25
N LEU A 225 -32.77 -20.93 -11.47
CA LEU A 225 -33.45 -21.63 -12.57
C LEU A 225 -32.68 -22.86 -13.03
N THR A 226 -31.35 -22.77 -13.13
CA THR A 226 -30.48 -23.91 -13.45
C THR A 226 -30.65 -25.02 -12.42
N ALA A 227 -30.67 -24.69 -11.12
CA ALA A 227 -30.85 -25.66 -10.05
C ALA A 227 -32.24 -26.31 -10.05
N ARG A 228 -33.29 -25.56 -10.42
CA ARG A 228 -34.65 -26.13 -10.60
C ARG A 228 -34.69 -27.11 -11.77
N LEU A 229 -34.14 -26.71 -12.93
CA LEU A 229 -34.12 -27.55 -14.12
C LEU A 229 -33.25 -28.81 -13.91
N ARG A 230 -32.06 -28.69 -13.30
CA ARG A 230 -31.23 -29.85 -12.95
C ARG A 230 -31.94 -30.81 -12.00
N ARG A 231 -32.65 -30.31 -10.98
CA ARG A 231 -33.44 -31.17 -10.07
C ARG A 231 -34.53 -31.93 -10.81
N ALA A 232 -35.19 -31.30 -11.77
CA ALA A 232 -36.18 -31.98 -12.62
C ALA A 232 -35.52 -33.12 -13.45
N LEU A 233 -34.27 -32.95 -13.87
CA LEU A 233 -33.53 -33.92 -14.68
C LEU A 233 -32.81 -35.03 -13.89
N SER A 234 -32.51 -34.85 -12.59
CA SER A 234 -31.52 -35.65 -11.83
C SER A 234 -32.09 -36.76 -10.92
N ARG A 235 -33.31 -37.24 -11.12
CA ARG A 235 -33.78 -38.43 -10.37
C ARG A 235 -32.98 -39.68 -10.81
N PRO A 236 -32.34 -40.45 -9.90
CA PRO A 236 -31.01 -41.03 -10.20
C PRO A 236 -30.98 -42.52 -10.60
N ALA A 237 -29.85 -42.91 -11.20
CA ALA A 237 -29.12 -44.17 -10.92
C ALA A 237 -27.61 -43.85 -10.71
N VAL A 238 -26.90 -44.64 -9.90
CA VAL A 238 -25.90 -44.23 -8.87
C VAL A 238 -24.43 -44.69 -9.12
N SER A 239 -23.45 -43.81 -8.83
CA SER A 239 -22.02 -43.97 -8.33
C SER A 239 -21.00 -44.87 -9.10
N ALA A 240 -19.64 -44.84 -8.98
CA ALA A 240 -18.66 -44.42 -7.96
C ALA A 240 -17.18 -44.34 -8.56
N PRO A 241 -16.03 -44.31 -7.81
CA PRO A 241 -14.94 -43.30 -7.93
C PRO A 241 -13.49 -43.83 -8.19
N LYS A 242 -12.47 -42.94 -8.08
CA LYS A 242 -11.03 -43.08 -8.47
C LYS A 242 -10.04 -43.00 -7.27
N PRO A 243 -8.79 -43.54 -7.33
CA PRO A 243 -7.78 -43.39 -6.26
C PRO A 243 -6.50 -42.56 -6.62
N ALA A 244 -5.57 -42.47 -5.65
CA ALA A 244 -4.67 -41.36 -5.25
C ALA A 244 -3.11 -41.58 -5.45
N PRO A 245 -2.20 -40.62 -5.10
CA PRO A 245 -0.84 -40.40 -5.65
C PRO A 245 0.37 -40.58 -4.67
N ARG A 246 1.63 -40.30 -5.09
CA ARG A 246 2.84 -40.19 -4.21
C ARG A 246 3.90 -39.12 -4.64
N ARG A 247 4.82 -38.81 -3.70
CA ARG A 247 5.54 -37.53 -3.39
C ARG A 247 7.04 -37.41 -3.81
N ARG A 248 7.58 -36.20 -3.57
CA ARG A 248 8.84 -35.47 -3.93
C ARG A 248 10.16 -35.83 -3.18
N GLY A 249 11.29 -35.25 -3.63
CA GLY A 249 12.58 -35.10 -2.91
C GLY A 249 13.27 -33.72 -3.12
N ALA A 250 14.26 -33.35 -2.28
CA ALA A 250 14.79 -31.99 -1.95
C ALA A 250 16.27 -31.70 -2.41
N PRO A 251 16.81 -30.44 -2.30
CA PRO A 251 18.15 -30.03 -2.79
C PRO A 251 19.19 -29.54 -1.72
N LEU A 252 20.45 -29.27 -2.15
CA LEU A 252 21.66 -28.92 -1.36
C LEU A 252 22.17 -27.44 -1.53
N PRO A 253 23.03 -26.89 -0.62
CA PRO A 253 23.37 -25.45 -0.51
C PRO A 253 24.80 -25.02 -0.96
N ALA A 254 25.09 -23.70 -0.90
CA ALA A 254 26.21 -22.96 -1.52
C ALA A 254 27.32 -22.46 -0.54
N GLN A 255 28.50 -22.11 -1.09
CA GLN A 255 29.72 -21.62 -0.38
C GLN A 255 30.00 -20.10 -0.57
N ARG A 256 30.70 -19.49 0.41
CA ARG A 256 31.15 -18.08 0.51
C ARG A 256 32.62 -17.86 0.11
N ARG A 257 33.00 -16.60 -0.18
CA ARG A 257 34.36 -16.09 -0.51
C ARG A 257 34.96 -15.18 0.60
N PRO A 258 36.30 -14.97 0.66
CA PRO A 258 37.01 -14.25 1.73
C PRO A 258 37.57 -12.83 1.39
N ASP A 259 38.27 -12.23 2.38
CA ASP A 259 38.45 -10.81 2.81
C ASP A 259 39.49 -9.87 2.13
N ARG A 260 39.44 -8.57 2.52
CA ARG A 260 40.22 -7.38 2.08
C ARG A 260 41.28 -6.88 3.11
N ALA A 261 42.28 -6.12 2.62
CA ALA A 261 43.46 -5.57 3.32
C ALA A 261 43.24 -4.28 4.16
N ALA A 262 44.22 -3.97 5.03
CA ALA A 262 44.18 -3.08 6.21
C ALA A 262 43.95 -1.55 6.00
N GLU A 263 43.28 -0.93 6.99
CA GLU A 263 42.78 0.47 7.01
C GLU A 263 43.71 1.49 7.72
N PRO A 264 43.64 2.81 7.39
CA PRO A 264 44.49 3.88 7.96
C PRO A 264 44.12 4.35 9.39
N GLU A 265 45.09 4.99 10.08
CA GLU A 265 45.04 5.49 11.47
C GLU A 265 44.04 6.68 11.68
N PRO A 266 43.00 6.54 12.53
CA PRO A 266 41.93 7.54 12.69
C PRO A 266 42.34 8.93 13.23
N ALA A 267 43.42 9.04 14.03
CA ALA A 267 43.76 10.29 14.73
C ALA A 267 44.14 11.44 13.78
N GLY A 268 44.87 11.14 12.69
CA GLY A 268 45.27 12.16 11.71
C GLY A 268 44.10 12.74 10.92
N LEU A 269 43.04 11.95 10.71
CA LEU A 269 41.85 12.39 9.96
C LEU A 269 41.03 13.42 10.74
N TYR A 270 40.86 13.23 12.06
CA TYR A 270 40.18 14.22 12.89
C TYR A 270 40.91 15.56 12.96
N ALA A 271 42.25 15.54 13.03
CA ALA A 271 43.06 16.76 13.10
C ALA A 271 42.95 17.61 11.81
N VAL A 272 43.08 16.98 10.63
CA VAL A 272 42.95 17.70 9.35
C VAL A 272 41.53 18.22 9.13
N ASN A 273 40.50 17.49 9.57
CA ASN A 273 39.13 17.96 9.53
C ASN A 273 38.92 19.18 10.43
N ALA A 274 39.48 19.19 11.64
CA ALA A 274 39.41 20.35 12.53
C ALA A 274 40.06 21.61 11.90
N ALA A 275 41.23 21.44 11.26
CA ALA A 275 41.89 22.53 10.54
C ALA A 275 41.05 23.04 9.35
N ALA A 276 40.42 22.13 8.59
CA ALA A 276 39.52 22.50 7.49
C ALA A 276 38.27 23.24 7.99
N ALA A 277 37.69 22.82 9.11
CA ALA A 277 36.54 23.50 9.71
C ALA A 277 36.90 24.94 10.14
N ALA A 278 38.05 25.14 10.79
CA ALA A 278 38.54 26.47 11.15
C ALA A 278 38.74 27.36 9.91
N PHE A 279 39.32 26.80 8.84
CA PHE A 279 39.46 27.48 7.56
C PHE A 279 38.10 27.91 6.99
N TYR A 280 37.12 27.02 6.93
CA TYR A 280 35.79 27.36 6.40
C TYR A 280 35.07 28.38 7.27
N ALA A 281 35.13 28.25 8.60
CA ALA A 281 34.53 29.19 9.53
C ALA A 281 35.08 30.62 9.34
N ALA A 282 36.39 30.76 9.11
CA ALA A 282 37.01 32.06 8.85
C ALA A 282 36.49 32.76 7.57
N HIS A 283 35.95 32.00 6.61
CA HIS A 283 35.40 32.55 5.36
C HIS A 283 33.92 32.94 5.47
N LEU A 284 33.18 32.41 6.46
CA LEU A 284 31.73 32.63 6.58
C LEU A 284 31.35 34.12 6.75
N PRO A 285 32.00 34.92 7.62
CA PRO A 285 31.61 36.32 7.84
C PRO A 285 31.68 37.20 6.58
N THR A 286 32.52 36.83 5.62
CA THR A 286 32.73 37.59 4.38
C THR A 286 31.78 37.18 3.24
N SER A 287 31.01 36.10 3.42
CA SER A 287 30.18 35.52 2.37
C SER A 287 28.74 36.08 2.38
N ARG A 288 28.48 37.05 1.50
CA ARG A 288 27.11 37.57 1.28
C ARG A 288 26.10 36.48 0.87
N PRO A 289 26.41 35.54 -0.04
CA PRO A 289 25.47 34.47 -0.41
C PRO A 289 25.13 33.54 0.76
N ALA A 290 26.10 33.20 1.61
CA ALA A 290 25.84 32.37 2.79
C ALA A 290 24.94 33.10 3.80
N ALA A 291 25.23 34.37 4.09
CA ALA A 291 24.41 35.18 4.98
C ALA A 291 22.96 35.34 4.46
N ALA A 292 22.79 35.52 3.16
CA ALA A 292 21.46 35.58 2.54
C ALA A 292 20.70 34.26 2.68
N TYR A 293 21.35 33.12 2.40
CA TYR A 293 20.75 31.80 2.54
C TYR A 293 20.34 31.48 3.99
N LEU A 294 21.20 31.78 4.97
CA LEU A 294 20.91 31.52 6.38
C LEU A 294 19.71 32.36 6.87
N ARG A 295 19.63 33.63 6.46
CA ARG A 295 18.47 34.49 6.75
C ARG A 295 17.19 33.97 6.10
N SER A 296 17.23 33.61 4.82
CA SER A 296 16.06 33.07 4.11
C SER A 296 15.58 31.71 4.62
N ARG A 297 16.28 31.13 5.61
CA ARG A 297 15.93 29.86 6.26
C ARG A 297 15.69 30.03 7.76
N GLY A 298 15.68 31.26 8.27
CA GLY A 298 15.47 31.55 9.70
C GLY A 298 16.59 31.09 10.63
N ILE A 299 17.76 30.71 10.10
CA ILE A 299 18.85 30.07 10.87
C ILE A 299 20.12 30.94 10.95
N ALA A 300 20.02 32.25 10.78
CA ALA A 300 21.17 33.16 10.83
C ALA A 300 21.96 33.07 12.15
N GLU A 301 21.29 32.84 13.28
CA GLU A 301 21.94 32.69 14.60
C GLU A 301 22.91 31.49 14.65
N ALA A 302 22.71 30.46 13.83
CA ALA A 302 23.59 29.29 13.82
C ALA A 302 24.99 29.58 13.25
N ALA A 303 25.19 30.75 12.62
CA ALA A 303 26.48 31.21 12.14
C ALA A 303 27.30 31.96 13.21
N GLU A 304 26.74 32.21 14.40
CA GLU A 304 27.45 32.93 15.45
C GLU A 304 28.67 32.12 15.95
N PRO A 305 29.86 32.75 16.14
CA PRO A 305 31.10 32.07 16.51
C PRO A 305 31.09 31.24 17.80
N GLY A 306 30.01 31.30 18.61
CA GLY A 306 29.80 30.50 19.82
C GLY A 306 28.66 29.47 19.75
N GLY A 307 27.90 29.41 18.65
CA GLY A 307 26.65 28.64 18.54
C GLY A 307 26.81 27.12 18.41
N GLY A 308 28.00 26.55 18.61
CA GLY A 308 28.24 25.09 18.60
C GLY A 308 28.21 24.41 17.22
N TRP A 309 27.56 24.99 16.22
CA TRP A 309 27.36 24.41 14.87
C TRP A 309 28.58 24.52 13.94
N GLN A 310 29.48 25.49 14.18
CA GLN A 310 30.75 25.67 13.45
C GLN A 310 30.56 25.77 11.92
N LEU A 311 29.49 26.45 11.48
CA LEU A 311 29.23 26.65 10.06
C LEU A 311 30.40 27.39 9.38
N GLY A 312 30.63 27.10 8.11
CA GLY A 312 31.72 27.69 7.35
C GLY A 312 31.39 27.87 5.87
N VAL A 313 32.26 28.52 5.11
CA VAL A 313 32.12 28.65 3.65
C VAL A 313 33.35 28.11 2.94
N ALA A 314 33.11 27.21 1.99
CA ALA A 314 34.12 26.80 1.05
C ALA A 314 34.20 27.84 -0.09
N PRO A 315 35.35 28.51 -0.27
CA PRO A 315 35.51 29.52 -1.31
C PRO A 315 35.40 28.90 -2.72
N ALA A 316 35.23 29.76 -3.73
CA ALA A 316 35.07 29.33 -5.13
C ALA A 316 36.35 28.68 -5.70
N HIS A 317 37.52 29.14 -5.24
CA HIS A 317 38.82 28.73 -5.77
C HIS A 317 39.07 27.24 -5.47
N GLY A 318 39.47 26.49 -6.50
CA GLY A 318 39.52 25.03 -6.46
C GLY A 318 40.69 24.41 -5.69
N ASP A 319 41.56 25.20 -5.07
CA ASP A 319 42.75 24.72 -4.34
C ASP A 319 43.06 25.51 -3.05
N ALA A 320 42.12 26.35 -2.59
CA ALA A 320 42.37 27.24 -1.46
C ALA A 320 42.57 26.48 -0.14
N LEU A 321 41.73 25.48 0.12
CA LEU A 321 41.88 24.60 1.29
C LEU A 321 43.15 23.74 1.14
N LEU A 322 43.39 23.16 -0.04
CA LEU A 322 44.60 22.37 -0.31
C LEU A 322 45.88 23.15 0.03
N ARG A 323 46.00 24.40 -0.44
CA ARG A 323 47.17 25.25 -0.13
C ARG A 323 47.27 25.53 1.36
N HIS A 324 46.16 25.90 1.99
CA HIS A 324 46.12 26.19 3.43
C HIS A 324 46.54 24.98 4.28
N LEU A 325 46.01 23.79 4.03
CA LEU A 325 46.36 22.58 4.79
C LEU A 325 47.80 22.15 4.54
N ARG A 326 48.34 22.37 3.33
CA ARG A 326 49.75 22.11 3.03
C ARG A 326 50.66 23.05 3.80
N GLU A 327 50.32 24.33 3.92
CA GLU A 327 51.05 25.31 4.73
C GLU A 327 51.05 24.94 6.22
N LEU A 328 49.98 24.29 6.70
CA LEU A 328 49.90 23.72 8.05
C LEU A 328 50.64 22.38 8.21
N GLY A 329 51.29 21.86 7.17
CA GLY A 329 52.12 20.66 7.21
C GLY A 329 51.37 19.33 7.03
N TYR A 330 50.09 19.33 6.67
CA TYR A 330 49.36 18.10 6.38
C TYR A 330 49.82 17.49 5.05
N SER A 331 49.93 16.15 5.00
CA SER A 331 50.30 15.45 3.77
C SER A 331 49.11 15.32 2.82
N HIS A 332 49.36 15.26 1.51
CA HIS A 332 48.31 15.03 0.51
C HIS A 332 47.53 13.73 0.76
N ARG A 333 48.20 12.70 1.28
CA ARG A 333 47.58 11.41 1.59
C ARG A 333 46.48 11.56 2.65
N VAL A 334 46.77 12.26 3.75
CA VAL A 334 45.80 12.50 4.82
C VAL A 334 44.61 13.36 4.33
N MET A 335 44.86 14.36 3.49
CA MET A 335 43.78 15.16 2.90
C MET A 335 42.86 14.35 1.96
N LEU A 336 43.44 13.44 1.17
CA LEU A 336 42.70 12.51 0.29
C LEU A 336 41.90 11.51 1.12
N ASP A 337 42.52 10.90 2.14
CA ASP A 337 41.88 9.92 3.01
C ASP A 337 40.75 10.55 3.86
N ALA A 338 40.86 11.84 4.19
CA ALA A 338 39.79 12.62 4.83
C ALA A 338 38.68 13.08 3.86
N GLY A 339 38.86 12.88 2.56
CA GLY A 339 37.89 13.30 1.54
C GLY A 339 37.75 14.83 1.39
N LEU A 340 38.77 15.59 1.81
CA LEU A 340 38.81 17.05 1.70
C LEU A 340 39.29 17.52 0.33
N VAL A 341 40.17 16.74 -0.29
CA VAL A 341 40.69 16.96 -1.65
C VAL A 341 40.46 15.72 -2.52
N ALA A 342 40.43 15.91 -3.83
CA ALA A 342 40.31 14.83 -4.80
C ALA A 342 41.31 15.01 -5.95
N ALA A 343 41.71 13.91 -6.58
CA ALA A 343 42.59 13.93 -7.75
C ALA A 343 41.78 14.09 -9.04
N SER A 344 42.18 15.02 -9.90
CA SER A 344 41.52 15.27 -11.18
C SER A 344 41.88 14.19 -12.20
N ARG A 345 40.87 13.53 -12.77
CA ARG A 345 41.05 12.60 -13.89
C ARG A 345 41.40 13.31 -15.20
N LEU A 346 41.03 14.58 -15.33
CA LEU A 346 41.20 15.38 -16.54
C LEU A 346 42.53 16.16 -16.58
N HIS A 347 43.09 16.45 -15.41
CA HIS A 347 44.31 17.27 -15.26
C HIS A 347 45.45 16.46 -14.64
N GLY A 348 45.71 15.26 -15.15
CA GLY A 348 46.90 14.47 -14.80
C GLY A 348 47.04 14.12 -13.31
N GLY A 349 45.94 14.03 -12.56
CA GLY A 349 45.97 13.75 -11.12
C GLY A 349 46.14 14.97 -10.22
N ALA A 350 46.09 16.19 -10.77
CA ALA A 350 46.14 17.42 -9.97
C ALA A 350 45.07 17.42 -8.87
N LEU A 351 45.48 17.74 -7.64
CA LEU A 351 44.60 17.78 -6.49
C LEU A 351 43.77 19.05 -6.48
N TYR A 352 42.51 18.93 -6.07
CA TYR A 352 41.58 20.05 -5.95
C TYR A 352 40.66 19.86 -4.74
N ASP A 353 40.15 20.96 -4.20
CA ASP A 353 39.25 21.00 -3.05
C ASP A 353 37.91 20.35 -3.38
N VAL A 354 37.41 19.44 -2.56
CA VAL A 354 36.12 18.76 -2.79
C VAL A 354 34.94 19.71 -2.65
N PHE A 355 34.96 20.57 -1.62
CA PHE A 355 33.94 21.60 -1.40
C PHE A 355 34.36 22.91 -2.02
N ARG A 356 33.50 23.49 -2.87
CA ARG A 356 33.71 24.77 -3.57
C ARG A 356 32.36 25.47 -3.74
N ASP A 357 32.31 26.78 -3.54
CA ASP A 357 31.06 27.57 -3.59
C ASP A 357 29.94 27.00 -2.70
N ARG A 358 30.29 26.56 -1.49
CA ARG A 358 29.34 25.88 -0.58
C ARG A 358 29.32 26.48 0.81
N LEU A 359 28.13 26.56 1.40
CA LEU A 359 27.96 26.65 2.85
C LEU A 359 28.21 25.26 3.43
N VAL A 360 29.18 25.16 4.33
CA VAL A 360 29.70 23.92 4.89
C VAL A 360 29.15 23.73 6.31
N PHE A 361 28.65 22.53 6.57
CA PHE A 361 28.11 22.07 7.82
C PHE A 361 28.99 20.91 8.33
N PRO A 362 29.78 21.12 9.40
CA PRO A 362 30.59 20.05 10.00
C PRO A 362 29.72 18.94 10.60
N ILE A 363 30.14 17.69 10.38
CA ILE A 363 29.49 16.50 10.92
C ILE A 363 30.41 15.90 11.98
N HIS A 364 29.85 15.68 13.17
CA HIS A 364 30.61 15.31 14.35
C HIS A 364 30.47 13.81 14.63
N ALA A 365 31.56 13.18 15.04
CA ALA A 365 31.54 11.87 15.69
C ALA A 365 30.91 11.99 17.09
N ARG A 366 30.65 10.84 17.73
CA ARG A 366 30.01 10.78 19.07
C ARG A 366 30.77 11.56 20.14
N ASP A 367 32.09 11.61 20.04
CA ASP A 367 32.97 12.35 20.96
C ASP A 367 33.09 13.85 20.64
N GLY A 368 32.35 14.33 19.63
CA GLY A 368 32.36 15.74 19.22
C GLY A 368 33.51 16.13 18.29
N ARG A 369 34.38 15.20 17.86
CA ARG A 369 35.39 15.50 16.82
C ARG A 369 34.76 15.56 15.44
N ILE A 370 35.29 16.39 14.55
CA ILE A 370 34.75 16.55 13.19
C ILE A 370 35.19 15.36 12.33
N ALA A 371 34.22 14.54 11.94
CA ALA A 371 34.40 13.36 11.12
C ALA A 371 34.39 13.70 9.62
N GLY A 372 33.63 14.71 9.22
CA GLY A 372 33.48 15.13 7.83
C GLY A 372 32.53 16.31 7.71
N PHE A 373 32.01 16.52 6.49
CA PHE A 373 31.24 17.72 6.16
C PHE A 373 30.09 17.41 5.19
N THR A 374 29.04 18.21 5.26
CA THR A 374 28.09 18.38 4.17
C THR A 374 28.10 19.83 3.69
N GLY A 375 27.91 20.04 2.38
CA GLY A 375 28.05 21.34 1.75
C GLY A 375 26.85 21.67 0.87
N ARG A 376 26.12 22.73 1.22
CA ARG A 376 25.02 23.31 0.42
C ARG A 376 25.59 24.19 -0.68
N ASP A 377 25.23 23.93 -1.93
CA ASP A 377 25.59 24.80 -3.05
C ASP A 377 25.02 26.21 -2.88
N LEU A 378 25.89 27.21 -2.98
CA LEU A 378 25.55 28.62 -2.98
C LEU A 378 25.57 29.22 -4.39
N SER A 379 26.16 28.53 -5.36
CA SER A 379 26.30 29.04 -6.74
C SER A 379 25.03 28.92 -7.57
N GLY A 380 24.15 27.96 -7.23
CA GLY A 380 22.99 27.59 -8.05
C GLY A 380 23.34 26.85 -9.34
N ARG A 381 24.63 26.57 -9.58
CA ARG A 381 25.13 25.91 -10.80
C ARG A 381 25.41 24.42 -10.59
N SER A 382 25.47 23.94 -9.35
CA SER A 382 25.72 22.53 -9.05
C SER A 382 24.49 21.67 -9.33
N LYS A 383 24.70 20.50 -9.96
CA LYS A 383 23.64 19.49 -10.12
C LYS A 383 23.13 18.94 -8.78
N ALA A 384 23.97 18.92 -7.76
CA ALA A 384 23.63 18.45 -6.42
C ALA A 384 23.50 19.62 -5.44
N LYS A 385 22.31 19.78 -4.85
CA LYS A 385 22.02 20.81 -3.84
C LYS A 385 22.92 20.65 -2.60
N PHE A 386 23.06 19.42 -2.11
CA PHE A 386 24.00 19.06 -1.05
C PHE A 386 25.06 18.09 -1.57
N TYR A 387 26.26 18.18 -1.01
CA TYR A 387 27.36 17.26 -1.25
C TYR A 387 27.96 16.86 0.10
N ASN A 388 28.16 15.56 0.32
CA ASN A 388 28.74 15.05 1.57
C ASN A 388 30.16 14.58 1.33
N THR A 389 31.01 14.64 2.35
CA THR A 389 32.30 13.95 2.37
C THR A 389 32.11 12.50 1.87
N PRO A 390 33.00 11.97 1.02
CA PRO A 390 33.03 10.55 0.68
C PRO A 390 33.19 9.66 1.94
N GLU A 391 32.92 8.36 1.85
CA GLU A 391 33.18 7.45 2.97
C GLU A 391 34.67 7.48 3.35
N THR A 392 34.97 7.64 4.64
CA THR A 392 36.34 7.62 5.18
C THR A 392 36.40 6.71 6.41
N ALA A 393 37.59 6.47 6.97
CA ALA A 393 37.74 5.69 8.19
C ALA A 393 37.03 6.33 9.42
N VAL A 394 36.80 7.65 9.39
CA VAL A 394 36.14 8.39 10.48
C VAL A 394 34.75 8.91 10.12
N PHE A 395 34.36 8.84 8.85
CA PHE A 395 33.06 9.31 8.35
C PHE A 395 32.34 8.21 7.59
N ARG A 396 31.27 7.70 8.22
CA ARG A 396 30.33 6.78 7.59
C ARG A 396 28.93 7.37 7.58
N LYS A 397 28.38 7.63 6.39
CA LYS A 397 27.08 8.33 6.25
C LYS A 397 25.94 7.57 6.93
N SER A 398 26.00 6.24 6.91
CA SER A 398 25.01 5.36 7.54
C SER A 398 25.14 5.26 9.06
N GLU A 399 26.17 5.82 9.69
CA GLU A 399 26.42 5.69 11.13
C GLU A 399 26.34 7.04 11.86
N LEU A 400 26.59 8.15 11.16
CA LEU A 400 26.58 9.48 11.76
C LEU A 400 25.28 10.26 11.48
N LEU A 401 24.89 11.06 12.45
CA LEU A 401 23.76 12.00 12.37
C LEU A 401 24.27 13.42 12.56
N TYR A 402 23.89 14.31 11.64
CA TYR A 402 24.16 15.73 11.79
C TYR A 402 23.40 16.31 13.00
N GLY A 403 24.06 17.17 13.77
CA GLY A 403 23.48 17.88 14.91
C GLY A 403 23.54 17.15 16.25
N LEU A 404 23.77 15.83 16.28
CA LEU A 404 23.69 15.04 17.52
C LEU A 404 24.68 15.50 18.61
N ALA A 405 25.98 15.39 18.34
CA ALA A 405 27.00 15.66 19.37
C ALA A 405 27.02 17.12 19.88
N PRO A 406 26.93 18.16 19.02
CA PRO A 406 26.87 19.54 19.49
C PRO A 406 25.70 19.80 20.45
N GLN A 407 24.53 19.26 20.14
CA GLN A 407 23.33 19.48 20.95
C GLN A 407 23.34 18.68 22.24
N LEU A 408 23.84 17.43 22.25
CA LEU A 408 24.02 16.68 23.50
C LEU A 408 25.00 17.37 24.45
N ARG A 409 26.05 18.01 23.92
CA ARG A 409 27.01 18.78 24.72
C ARG A 409 26.41 20.06 25.27
N GLU A 410 25.56 20.73 24.50
CA GLU A 410 24.89 21.97 24.92
C GLU A 410 23.75 21.72 25.92
N GLN A 411 22.90 20.73 25.64
CA GLN A 411 21.62 20.54 26.32
C GLN A 411 21.60 19.36 27.30
N GLY A 412 22.57 18.44 27.22
CA GLY A 412 22.60 17.23 28.04
C GLY A 412 21.70 16.11 27.51
N ALA A 413 21.15 15.31 28.42
CA ALA A 413 20.31 14.17 28.08
C ALA A 413 18.95 14.63 27.51
N PRO A 414 18.55 14.17 26.31
CA PRO A 414 17.31 14.63 25.68
C PRO A 414 16.07 13.95 26.25
N THR A 415 14.98 14.71 26.37
CA THR A 415 13.64 14.15 26.57
C THR A 415 13.03 13.69 25.26
N GLN A 416 13.52 14.21 24.12
CA GLN A 416 13.10 13.75 22.80
C GLN A 416 14.16 13.96 21.72
N PHE A 417 14.20 13.02 20.78
CA PHE A 417 14.91 13.16 19.51
C PHE A 417 13.92 13.54 18.41
N LEU A 418 14.30 14.51 17.58
CA LEU A 418 13.53 14.91 16.40
C LEU A 418 14.36 14.63 15.14
N VAL A 419 13.96 13.63 14.36
CA VAL A 419 14.65 13.25 13.12
C VAL A 419 14.01 13.98 11.94
N VAL A 420 14.85 14.71 11.20
CA VAL A 420 14.46 15.51 10.03
C VAL A 420 15.30 15.15 8.80
N GLU A 421 14.97 15.68 7.63
CA GLU A 421 15.65 15.31 6.37
C GLU A 421 17.05 15.88 6.20
N GLY A 422 17.24 17.13 6.59
CA GLY A 422 18.41 17.92 6.20
C GLY A 422 19.05 18.68 7.35
N PRO A 423 20.34 19.06 7.20
CA PRO A 423 21.07 19.80 8.22
C PRO A 423 20.43 21.16 8.51
N THR A 424 19.89 21.83 7.50
CA THR A 424 19.18 23.11 7.65
C THR A 424 17.95 22.97 8.55
N ASP A 425 17.16 21.90 8.36
CA ASP A 425 15.95 21.67 9.15
C ASP A 425 16.30 21.20 10.57
N ALA A 426 17.43 20.51 10.76
CA ALA A 426 17.91 20.14 12.09
C ALA A 426 18.30 21.37 12.91
N ILE A 427 18.97 22.35 12.30
CA ILE A 427 19.24 23.65 12.94
C ILE A 427 17.93 24.39 13.21
N ALA A 428 17.04 24.50 12.22
CA ALA A 428 15.78 25.23 12.39
C ALA A 428 14.91 24.64 13.50
N ALA A 429 14.78 23.31 13.53
CA ALA A 429 14.09 22.58 14.59
C ALA A 429 14.76 22.80 15.94
N HIS A 430 16.08 22.68 16.03
CA HIS A 430 16.79 22.99 17.27
C HIS A 430 16.47 24.40 17.78
N LEU A 431 16.54 25.42 16.91
CA LEU A 431 16.24 26.81 17.27
C LEU A 431 14.79 27.01 17.70
N ALA A 432 13.84 26.31 17.09
CA ALA A 432 12.43 26.37 17.47
C ALA A 432 12.18 25.73 18.85
N TYR A 433 12.74 24.55 19.10
CA TYR A 433 12.50 23.81 20.34
C TYR A 433 13.36 24.25 21.54
N ARG A 434 14.46 24.98 21.31
CA ARG A 434 15.39 25.43 22.36
C ARG A 434 14.69 26.24 23.47
N GLY A 435 13.62 26.97 23.15
CA GLY A 435 12.83 27.73 24.11
C GLY A 435 12.19 26.88 25.21
N LEU A 436 11.91 25.60 24.94
CA LEU A 436 11.25 24.69 25.88
C LEU A 436 12.18 24.12 26.95
N ALA A 437 13.49 24.39 26.88
CA ALA A 437 14.45 23.89 27.86
C ALA A 437 14.11 24.37 29.29
N GLY A 438 13.55 25.58 29.43
CA GLY A 438 13.08 26.11 30.72
C GLY A 438 11.87 25.36 31.30
N GLU A 439 11.13 24.63 30.46
CA GLU A 439 9.98 23.80 30.83
C GLU A 439 10.37 22.32 31.04
N GLY A 440 11.67 22.02 31.04
CA GLY A 440 12.20 20.67 31.22
C GLY A 440 12.14 19.80 29.97
N VAL A 441 11.78 20.36 28.81
CA VAL A 441 11.77 19.62 27.53
C VAL A 441 13.06 19.91 26.77
N THR A 442 13.85 18.86 26.57
CA THR A 442 15.12 18.93 25.83
C THR A 442 15.01 18.17 24.52
N THR A 443 15.06 18.90 23.40
CA THR A 443 14.90 18.34 22.05
C THR A 443 16.21 18.38 21.28
N VAL A 444 16.71 17.19 20.92
CA VAL A 444 17.87 17.06 20.05
C VAL A 444 17.40 16.75 18.63
N ALA A 445 17.53 17.74 17.74
CA ALA A 445 17.10 17.64 16.35
C ALA A 445 18.25 17.14 15.45
N VAL A 446 18.04 16.07 14.69
CA VAL A 446 19.10 15.39 13.94
C VAL A 446 18.69 15.10 12.50
N ALA A 447 19.67 15.05 11.60
CA ALA A 447 19.44 14.71 10.20
C ALA A 447 20.39 13.61 9.70
N PRO A 448 19.91 12.61 8.95
CA PRO A 448 20.76 11.70 8.19
C PRO A 448 21.62 12.43 7.16
N CYS A 449 22.81 11.90 6.89
CA CYS A 449 23.77 12.51 5.98
C CYS A 449 23.47 12.19 4.50
N GLY A 450 22.29 12.63 4.01
CA GLY A 450 21.86 12.44 2.62
C GLY A 450 21.48 10.99 2.26
N THR A 451 21.06 10.21 3.25
CA THR A 451 20.61 8.82 3.11
C THR A 451 19.26 8.63 3.82
N ALA A 452 18.60 7.50 3.61
CA ALA A 452 17.52 7.09 4.51
C ALA A 452 18.06 6.89 5.93
N PHE A 453 17.21 7.08 6.93
CA PHE A 453 17.51 6.80 8.33
C PHE A 453 17.82 5.30 8.51
N THR A 454 18.97 4.98 9.10
CA THR A 454 19.51 3.61 9.14
C THR A 454 19.38 2.96 10.51
N THR A 455 19.56 1.64 10.58
CA THR A 455 19.64 0.90 11.86
C THR A 455 20.76 1.41 12.75
N ALA A 456 21.96 1.67 12.21
CA ALA A 456 23.08 2.16 13.02
C ALA A 456 22.82 3.56 13.59
N GLN A 457 22.14 4.43 12.84
CA GLN A 457 21.71 5.75 13.34
C GLN A 457 20.62 5.62 14.41
N PHE A 458 19.67 4.70 14.25
CA PHE A 458 18.66 4.39 15.26
C PHE A 458 19.31 3.89 16.56
N GLU A 459 20.24 2.95 16.48
CA GLU A 459 20.99 2.43 17.63
C GLU A 459 21.84 3.52 18.30
N LEU A 460 22.44 4.42 17.52
CA LEU A 460 23.17 5.58 18.03
C LEU A 460 22.27 6.51 18.86
N LEU A 461 21.05 6.78 18.40
CA LEU A 461 20.08 7.56 19.16
C LEU A 461 19.63 6.81 20.42
N ALA A 462 19.32 5.52 20.30
CA ALA A 462 18.88 4.69 21.44
C ALA A 462 19.94 4.60 22.54
N ALA A 463 21.23 4.59 22.19
CA ALA A 463 22.35 4.60 23.13
C ALA A 463 22.57 5.95 23.84
N CYS A 464 21.97 7.03 23.34
CA CYS A 464 22.00 8.36 23.94
C CYS A 464 20.69 8.73 24.66
N ALA A 465 19.65 7.90 24.53
CA ALA A 465 18.34 8.09 25.14
C ALA A 465 18.29 7.59 26.59
N GLY A 466 17.49 8.28 27.42
CA GLY A 466 16.99 7.75 28.67
C GLY A 466 15.70 6.93 28.47
N PRO A 467 15.18 6.28 29.54
CA PRO A 467 14.02 5.39 29.46
C PRO A 467 12.76 6.03 28.86
N ASP A 468 12.55 7.32 29.09
CA ASP A 468 11.35 8.05 28.64
C ASP A 468 11.62 8.99 27.45
N THR A 469 12.81 8.89 26.83
CA THR A 469 13.15 9.74 25.68
C THR A 469 12.30 9.38 24.48
N SER A 470 11.52 10.33 23.98
CA SER A 470 10.61 10.13 22.84
C SER A 470 11.33 10.26 21.49
N LEU A 471 10.79 9.64 20.45
CA LEU A 471 11.31 9.72 19.09
C LEU A 471 10.26 10.34 18.16
N ILE A 472 10.57 11.52 17.61
CA ILE A 472 9.70 12.28 16.72
C ILE A 472 10.28 12.27 15.31
N MET A 473 9.46 11.98 14.31
CA MET A 473 9.82 12.03 12.89
C MET A 473 9.17 13.22 12.21
N SER A 474 9.95 14.05 11.49
CA SER A 474 9.41 15.14 10.67
C SER A 474 10.10 15.17 9.31
N PHE A 475 9.39 14.71 8.29
CA PHE A 475 9.85 14.68 6.90
C PHE A 475 9.13 15.75 6.07
N ASP A 476 9.71 16.17 4.95
CA ASP A 476 9.14 17.18 4.06
C ASP A 476 7.74 16.77 3.60
N ALA A 477 6.87 17.75 3.37
CA ALA A 477 5.51 17.54 2.88
C ALA A 477 5.48 17.28 1.35
N ASP A 478 6.33 16.38 0.87
CA ASP A 478 6.43 16.00 -0.53
C ASP A 478 6.62 14.48 -0.73
N SER A 479 6.59 14.02 -1.98
CA SER A 479 6.74 12.60 -2.29
C SER A 479 8.07 11.98 -1.84
N ALA A 480 9.13 12.78 -1.69
CA ALA A 480 10.42 12.32 -1.20
C ALA A 480 10.37 12.11 0.32
N GLY A 481 9.74 13.02 1.05
CA GLY A 481 9.48 12.89 2.49
C GLY A 481 8.52 11.75 2.82
N ASP A 482 7.54 11.46 1.95
CA ASP A 482 6.71 10.24 2.06
C ASP A 482 7.55 8.98 1.99
N ARG A 483 8.44 8.88 1.00
CA ARG A 483 9.36 7.75 0.86
C ARG A 483 10.38 7.67 1.99
N ALA A 484 10.78 8.81 2.56
CA ALA A 484 11.69 8.84 3.70
C ALA A 484 11.02 8.24 4.93
N LEU A 485 9.77 8.65 5.23
CA LEU A 485 9.00 8.08 6.32
C LEU A 485 8.72 6.58 6.11
N GLU A 486 8.29 6.15 4.91
CA GLU A 486 8.04 4.73 4.64
C GLU A 486 9.26 3.84 4.94
N ARG A 487 10.47 4.36 4.70
CA ARG A 487 11.72 3.64 5.00
C ARG A 487 12.10 3.69 6.48
N ALA A 488 11.87 4.82 7.15
CA ALA A 488 12.22 4.99 8.56
C ALA A 488 11.21 4.32 9.49
N TYR A 489 9.94 4.23 9.09
CA TYR A 489 8.82 3.76 9.91
C TYR A 489 9.06 2.40 10.57
N PRO A 490 9.47 1.33 9.86
CA PRO A 490 9.66 0.01 10.47
C PRO A 490 10.71 -0.03 11.57
N LEU A 491 11.69 0.90 11.52
CA LEU A 491 12.68 1.05 12.59
C LEU A 491 12.11 1.91 13.72
N ALA A 492 11.55 3.08 13.38
CA ALA A 492 11.07 4.05 14.36
C ALA A 492 10.02 3.46 15.32
N VAL A 493 9.08 2.64 14.83
CA VAL A 493 8.06 2.01 15.69
C VAL A 493 8.60 0.96 16.67
N THR A 494 9.85 0.53 16.50
CA THR A 494 10.54 -0.38 17.42
C THR A 494 11.37 0.36 18.47
N TRP A 495 11.25 1.68 18.55
CA TRP A 495 11.92 2.50 19.54
C TRP A 495 11.69 1.96 20.96
N PRO A 496 12.76 1.69 21.73
CA PRO A 496 12.66 0.95 22.99
C PRO A 496 12.37 1.82 24.22
N HIS A 497 12.26 3.15 24.06
CA HIS A 497 12.17 4.10 25.18
C HIS A 497 10.78 4.75 25.27
N GLY A 498 10.69 6.08 25.25
CA GLY A 498 9.42 6.82 25.31
C GLY A 498 8.55 6.68 24.05
N ARG A 499 7.62 7.61 23.85
CA ARG A 499 6.65 7.54 22.73
C ARG A 499 7.31 7.72 21.36
N VAL A 500 6.61 7.24 20.32
CA VAL A 500 6.99 7.44 18.91
C VAL A 500 5.94 8.28 18.19
N ALA A 501 6.34 9.46 17.73
CA ALA A 501 5.44 10.43 17.10
C ALA A 501 5.93 10.85 15.72
N GLY A 502 5.02 11.42 14.94
CA GLY A 502 5.30 12.16 13.71
C GLY A 502 4.76 13.57 13.80
N THR A 503 5.47 14.54 13.22
CA THR A 503 5.00 15.92 13.04
C THR A 503 5.29 16.38 11.61
N ALA A 504 4.68 17.47 11.19
CA ALA A 504 4.85 18.03 9.85
C ALA A 504 4.79 19.57 9.88
N PRO A 505 5.54 20.25 8.99
CA PRO A 505 5.49 21.71 8.90
C PRO A 505 4.16 22.18 8.28
N ALA A 506 3.33 22.86 9.07
CA ALA A 506 1.98 23.26 8.65
C ALA A 506 2.00 24.21 7.44
N GLY A 507 1.46 23.76 6.30
CA GLY A 507 1.34 24.56 5.08
C GLY A 507 2.68 24.97 4.43
N CYS A 508 3.81 24.51 4.97
CA CYS A 508 5.15 24.86 4.52
C CYS A 508 5.87 23.63 3.99
N LYS A 509 6.91 23.86 3.17
CA LYS A 509 7.67 22.76 2.57
C LYS A 509 8.44 21.94 3.60
N ASP A 510 9.12 22.63 4.50
CA ASP A 510 10.07 22.10 5.47
C ASP A 510 10.07 22.98 6.74
N ILE A 511 10.71 22.52 7.83
CA ILE A 511 10.72 23.24 9.12
C ILE A 511 11.39 24.60 8.99
N ALA A 512 12.47 24.71 8.22
CA ALA A 512 13.15 25.99 8.05
C ALA A 512 12.30 27.02 7.27
N ALA A 513 11.47 26.59 6.32
CA ALA A 513 10.48 27.45 5.68
C ALA A 513 9.37 27.86 6.65
N LEU A 514 8.90 26.96 7.51
CA LEU A 514 7.94 27.29 8.56
C LEU A 514 8.49 28.35 9.52
N LEU A 515 9.75 28.16 9.95
CA LEU A 515 10.44 29.08 10.85
C LEU A 515 10.60 30.48 10.25
N GLU A 516 10.93 30.55 8.96
CA GLU A 516 11.05 31.82 8.24
C GLU A 516 9.70 32.52 8.07
N ALA A 517 8.63 31.77 7.78
CA ALA A 517 7.31 32.32 7.55
C ALA A 517 6.57 32.76 8.83
N ARG A 518 6.75 32.02 9.94
CA ARG A 518 5.94 32.17 11.16
C ARG A 518 6.69 32.73 12.36
N GLY A 519 8.03 32.70 12.36
CA GLY A 519 8.81 32.96 13.57
C GLY A 519 8.93 31.73 14.45
N ARG A 520 9.75 31.81 15.51
CA ARG A 520 10.13 30.65 16.35
C ARG A 520 8.96 30.09 17.14
N ASP A 521 8.24 30.97 17.83
CA ASP A 521 7.23 30.56 18.80
C ASP A 521 5.99 30.01 18.09
N GLU A 522 5.53 30.68 17.04
CA GLU A 522 4.42 30.21 16.23
C GLU A 522 4.76 28.94 15.44
N ALA A 523 5.99 28.81 14.91
CA ALA A 523 6.42 27.59 14.25
C ALA A 523 6.47 26.41 15.22
N LEU A 524 6.93 26.63 16.46
CA LEU A 524 6.92 25.61 17.50
C LEU A 524 5.48 25.18 17.83
N LEU A 525 4.56 26.13 18.03
CA LEU A 525 3.16 25.84 18.30
C LEU A 525 2.52 25.03 17.15
N ASP A 526 2.81 25.41 15.90
CA ASP A 526 2.33 24.67 14.73
C ASP A 526 2.90 23.22 14.69
N LEU A 527 4.17 23.02 15.03
CA LEU A 527 4.81 21.69 15.06
C LEU A 527 4.25 20.82 16.19
N LEU A 528 4.02 21.40 17.38
CA LEU A 528 3.41 20.70 18.51
C LEU A 528 1.95 20.34 18.22
N ALA A 529 1.19 21.25 17.59
CA ALA A 529 -0.19 21.01 17.19
C ALA A 529 -0.32 19.93 16.09
N ALA A 530 0.71 19.77 15.25
CA ALA A 530 0.76 18.75 14.22
C ALA A 530 1.31 17.39 14.71
N GLU A 531 1.82 17.31 15.94
CA GLU A 531 2.35 16.07 16.50
C GLU A 531 1.23 15.04 16.72
N ARG A 532 1.50 13.79 16.30
CA ARG A 532 0.56 12.67 16.40
C ARG A 532 1.31 11.34 16.43
N PRO A 533 0.69 10.24 16.91
CA PRO A 533 1.34 8.94 16.91
C PRO A 533 1.87 8.55 15.53
N LEU A 534 3.09 8.04 15.46
CA LEU A 534 3.71 7.67 14.17
C LEU A 534 2.89 6.61 13.39
N PRO A 535 2.28 5.59 14.02
CA PRO A 535 1.38 4.67 13.32
C PRO A 535 0.21 5.36 12.62
N LEU A 536 -0.33 6.44 13.22
CA LEU A 536 -1.40 7.23 12.61
C LEU A 536 -0.94 7.85 11.30
N LEU A 537 0.15 8.62 11.34
CA LEU A 537 0.73 9.21 10.14
C LEU A 537 1.04 8.15 9.06
N GLY A 538 1.53 6.98 9.48
CA GLY A 538 1.77 5.84 8.62
C GLY A 538 0.52 5.34 7.89
N VAL A 539 -0.61 5.18 8.60
CA VAL A 539 -1.90 4.79 7.99
C VAL A 539 -2.37 5.82 6.99
N GLU A 540 -2.35 7.12 7.31
CA GLU A 540 -2.88 8.15 6.41
C GLU A 540 -2.14 8.12 5.06
N ARG A 541 -0.80 8.03 5.10
CA ARG A 541 0.01 7.94 3.89
C ARG A 541 -0.19 6.64 3.15
N ALA A 542 -0.29 5.52 3.86
CA ALA A 542 -0.52 4.21 3.26
C ALA A 542 -1.89 4.15 2.55
N LEU A 543 -2.94 4.70 3.17
CA LEU A 543 -4.27 4.79 2.59
C LEU A 543 -4.32 5.75 1.39
N ALA A 544 -3.73 6.94 1.49
CA ALA A 544 -3.65 7.88 0.37
C ALA A 544 -2.95 7.27 -0.86
N LYS A 545 -1.86 6.52 -0.63
CA LYS A 545 -1.15 5.78 -1.68
C LYS A 545 -1.93 4.59 -2.21
N ALA A 546 -2.65 3.87 -1.36
CA ALA A 546 -3.46 2.74 -1.77
C ALA A 546 -4.69 3.18 -2.60
N PHE A 547 -5.28 4.32 -2.27
CA PHE A 547 -6.53 4.80 -2.84
C PHE A 547 -6.40 6.24 -3.37
N PRO A 548 -5.55 6.49 -4.39
CA PRO A 548 -5.32 7.84 -4.92
C PRO A 548 -6.57 8.45 -5.56
N GLU A 549 -7.52 7.62 -6.01
CA GLU A 549 -8.81 8.03 -6.59
C GLU A 549 -9.96 7.99 -5.57
N GLY A 550 -9.65 7.78 -4.29
CA GLY A 550 -10.62 7.59 -3.21
C GLY A 550 -10.95 6.13 -2.91
N PHE A 551 -11.47 5.90 -1.71
CA PHE A 551 -11.91 4.60 -1.22
C PHE A 551 -13.38 4.34 -1.60
N HIS A 552 -13.68 3.13 -2.09
CA HIS A 552 -15.04 2.71 -2.43
C HIS A 552 -15.43 1.50 -1.56
N GLY A 553 -16.01 1.79 -0.39
CA GLY A 553 -16.38 0.78 0.62
C GLY A 553 -17.39 -0.26 0.14
N ASP A 554 -18.21 0.06 -0.87
CA ASP A 554 -19.17 -0.87 -1.47
C ASP A 554 -18.51 -2.09 -2.15
N TRP A 555 -17.17 -2.09 -2.34
CA TRP A 555 -16.45 -3.16 -3.04
C TRP A 555 -15.65 -4.05 -2.08
N PRO A 556 -15.89 -5.37 -2.08
CA PRO A 556 -15.13 -6.31 -1.26
C PRO A 556 -13.60 -6.22 -1.41
N GLU A 557 -13.07 -6.15 -2.63
CA GLU A 557 -11.62 -6.03 -2.86
C GLU A 557 -11.04 -4.76 -2.26
N ALA A 558 -11.82 -3.67 -2.26
CA ALA A 558 -11.40 -2.41 -1.70
C ALA A 558 -11.34 -2.50 -0.17
N ARG A 559 -12.36 -3.08 0.47
CA ARG A 559 -12.38 -3.35 1.92
C ARG A 559 -11.19 -4.22 2.34
N VAL A 560 -10.96 -5.35 1.64
CA VAL A 560 -9.81 -6.25 1.92
C VAL A 560 -8.47 -5.54 1.77
N ARG A 561 -8.30 -4.77 0.68
CA ARG A 561 -7.08 -4.00 0.46
C ARG A 561 -6.88 -2.96 1.55
N ALA A 562 -7.94 -2.28 1.97
CA ALA A 562 -7.88 -1.29 3.04
C ALA A 562 -7.46 -1.96 4.36
N PHE A 563 -8.10 -3.07 4.75
CA PHE A 563 -7.75 -3.81 5.96
C PHE A 563 -6.29 -4.28 5.93
N ARG A 564 -5.82 -4.85 4.80
CA ARG A 564 -4.40 -5.22 4.63
C ARG A 564 -3.44 -4.04 4.73
N THR A 565 -3.84 -2.87 4.23
CA THR A 565 -3.04 -1.65 4.26
C THR A 565 -2.92 -1.11 5.68
N VAL A 566 -4.00 -1.13 6.46
CA VAL A 566 -4.06 -0.57 7.82
C VAL A 566 -3.49 -1.54 8.87
N ALA A 567 -3.63 -2.86 8.66
CA ALA A 567 -3.27 -3.87 9.63
C ALA A 567 -1.88 -3.74 10.27
N PRO A 568 -0.76 -3.59 9.54
CA PRO A 568 0.56 -3.50 10.18
C PRO A 568 0.64 -2.33 11.17
N TYR A 569 0.06 -1.18 10.82
CA TYR A 569 0.03 0.00 11.67
C TYR A 569 -0.85 -0.20 12.91
N LEU A 570 -1.99 -0.88 12.78
CA LEU A 570 -2.83 -1.22 13.94
C LEU A 570 -2.10 -2.16 14.90
N LEU A 571 -1.36 -3.13 14.38
CA LEU A 571 -0.54 -4.02 15.20
C LEU A 571 0.56 -3.24 15.94
N ASP A 572 1.22 -2.30 15.26
CA ASP A 572 2.26 -1.46 15.87
C ASP A 572 1.67 -0.48 16.89
N ALA A 573 0.49 0.11 16.64
CA ALA A 573 -0.18 0.98 17.60
C ALA A 573 -0.63 0.25 18.88
N VAL A 574 -1.02 -1.02 18.77
CA VAL A 574 -1.30 -1.86 19.95
C VAL A 574 -0.07 -1.99 20.84
N ARG A 575 1.13 -2.09 20.26
CA ARG A 575 2.38 -2.16 21.03
C ARG A 575 2.71 -0.84 21.71
N GLN A 576 2.31 0.27 21.10
CA GLN A 576 2.59 1.64 21.57
C GLN A 576 1.48 2.21 22.49
N GLY A 577 0.33 1.54 22.62
CA GLY A 577 -0.79 1.99 23.46
C GLY A 577 -1.77 2.96 22.78
N ASP A 578 -1.61 3.25 21.49
CA ASP A 578 -2.37 4.28 20.74
C ASP A 578 -3.46 3.70 19.81
N VAL A 579 -3.87 2.44 20.03
CA VAL A 579 -4.73 1.69 19.10
C VAL A 579 -6.09 2.33 18.86
N GLU A 580 -6.71 2.93 19.88
CA GLU A 580 -8.07 3.48 19.77
C GLU A 580 -8.11 4.68 18.83
N LEU A 581 -7.19 5.62 19.01
CA LEU A 581 -7.06 6.79 18.14
C LEU A 581 -6.78 6.37 16.70
N LEU A 582 -5.86 5.41 16.51
CA LEU A 582 -5.54 4.90 15.18
C LEU A 582 -6.76 4.26 14.52
N LEU A 583 -7.47 3.40 15.25
CA LEU A 583 -8.63 2.69 14.75
C LEU A 583 -9.74 3.66 14.35
N GLN A 584 -10.02 4.66 15.19
CA GLN A 584 -11.02 5.69 14.89
C GLN A 584 -10.64 6.51 13.65
N ALA A 585 -9.40 6.98 13.57
CA ALA A 585 -8.94 7.79 12.45
C ALA A 585 -8.91 7.01 11.13
N ALA A 586 -8.40 5.77 11.15
CA ALA A 586 -8.38 4.89 9.98
C ALA A 586 -9.80 4.55 9.50
N ALA A 587 -10.71 4.26 10.44
CA ALA A 587 -12.11 3.99 10.12
C ALA A 587 -12.82 5.21 9.53
N ALA A 588 -12.57 6.41 10.08
CA ALA A 588 -13.11 7.66 9.58
C ALA A 588 -12.63 7.96 8.15
N GLN A 589 -11.33 7.78 7.85
CA GLN A 589 -10.80 7.96 6.49
C GLN A 589 -11.39 6.99 5.47
N LEU A 590 -11.73 5.78 5.91
CA LEU A 590 -12.37 4.76 5.09
C LEU A 590 -13.90 4.89 5.06
N GLY A 591 -14.51 5.74 5.89
CA GLY A 591 -15.97 5.81 6.01
C GLY A 591 -16.61 4.49 6.45
N VAL A 592 -15.89 3.66 7.22
CA VAL A 592 -16.37 2.39 7.78
C VAL A 592 -16.50 2.50 9.30
N ALA A 593 -17.23 1.59 9.93
CA ALA A 593 -17.30 1.57 11.38
C ALA A 593 -15.99 1.03 12.00
N PRO A 594 -15.51 1.56 13.15
CA PRO A 594 -14.31 1.06 13.83
C PRO A 594 -14.34 -0.45 14.12
N HIS A 595 -15.51 -0.99 14.50
CA HIS A 595 -15.69 -2.41 14.76
C HIS A 595 -15.54 -3.26 13.47
N GLU A 596 -15.96 -2.73 12.33
CA GLU A 596 -15.84 -3.39 11.03
C GLU A 596 -14.38 -3.49 10.60
N LEU A 597 -13.63 -2.39 10.72
CA LEU A 597 -12.20 -2.34 10.41
C LEU A 597 -11.40 -3.30 11.31
N SER A 598 -11.65 -3.28 12.61
CA SER A 598 -10.97 -4.17 13.56
C SER A 598 -11.30 -5.64 13.32
N GLN A 599 -12.55 -5.99 13.05
CA GLN A 599 -12.95 -7.36 12.69
C GLN A 599 -12.31 -7.82 11.37
N GLY A 600 -12.32 -6.97 10.35
CA GLY A 600 -11.71 -7.27 9.05
C GLY A 600 -10.20 -7.53 9.15
N VAL A 601 -9.49 -6.72 9.95
CA VAL A 601 -8.06 -6.95 10.24
C VAL A 601 -7.85 -8.24 11.02
N ALA A 602 -8.67 -8.50 12.05
CA ALA A 602 -8.58 -9.72 12.84
C ALA A 602 -8.84 -11.00 11.99
N GLN A 603 -9.78 -10.97 11.05
CA GLN A 603 -10.05 -12.09 10.15
C GLN A 603 -8.88 -12.37 9.20
N LEU A 604 -8.25 -11.33 8.64
CA LEU A 604 -7.10 -11.47 7.75
C LEU A 604 -5.86 -12.07 8.43
N TYR A 605 -5.65 -11.77 9.72
CA TYR A 605 -4.46 -12.20 10.46
C TYR A 605 -4.72 -13.36 11.43
N GLY A 606 -5.98 -13.63 11.77
CA GLY A 606 -6.40 -14.73 12.65
C GLY A 606 -6.68 -16.06 11.95
N GLY A 607 -6.74 -16.07 10.61
CA GLY A 607 -7.10 -17.26 9.82
C GLY A 607 -6.03 -18.36 9.69
N ASP A 608 -4.76 -18.08 10.06
CA ASP A 608 -3.64 -19.00 9.78
C ASP A 608 -3.41 -20.10 10.86
N GLN A 609 -4.36 -20.30 11.79
CA GLN A 609 -4.25 -21.33 12.85
C GLN A 609 -5.17 -22.56 12.67
N THR A 610 -5.67 -22.85 11.46
CA THR A 610 -6.44 -24.08 11.20
C THR A 610 -5.68 -25.06 10.30
N GLY A 611 -4.54 -25.55 10.78
CA GLY A 611 -3.99 -26.82 10.34
C GLY A 611 -4.67 -27.97 11.11
N PRO A 612 -5.08 -29.08 10.47
CA PRO A 612 -5.70 -30.19 11.19
C PRO A 612 -4.62 -31.01 11.92
N GLY A 613 -4.56 -30.94 13.24
CA GLY A 613 -3.80 -31.91 14.05
C GLY A 613 -3.27 -31.43 15.40
N THR A 614 -3.88 -31.97 16.46
CA THR A 614 -3.41 -32.12 17.86
C THR A 614 -3.69 -30.96 18.85
N GLY A 615 -4.23 -31.33 20.02
CA GLY A 615 -5.03 -30.46 20.89
C GLY A 615 -4.32 -29.75 22.05
N ARG A 616 -5.08 -28.84 22.69
CA ARG A 616 -4.98 -28.17 24.03
C ARG A 616 -3.56 -28.03 24.63
N ARG A 617 -3.03 -26.87 25.06
CA ARG A 617 -3.48 -25.51 25.52
C ARG A 617 -2.18 -24.67 25.77
N PRO A 618 -2.19 -23.35 26.13
CA PRO A 618 -3.22 -22.31 26.06
C PRO A 618 -2.86 -21.22 25.02
N GLY A 619 -3.87 -20.54 24.46
CA GLY A 619 -3.66 -19.53 23.41
C GLY A 619 -3.21 -18.16 23.95
N PRO A 620 -2.44 -17.36 23.16
CA PRO A 620 -2.36 -15.93 23.38
C PRO A 620 -3.75 -15.32 23.15
N GLU A 621 -4.16 -14.40 24.03
CA GLU A 621 -5.44 -13.69 23.91
C GLU A 621 -5.60 -13.09 22.50
N SER A 622 -6.77 -13.27 21.91
CA SER A 622 -7.13 -12.67 20.62
C SER A 622 -7.01 -11.15 20.70
N MET A 623 -6.48 -10.52 19.64
CA MET A 623 -6.43 -9.06 19.47
C MET A 623 -7.81 -8.41 19.73
N GLY A 624 -8.92 -9.09 19.36
CA GLY A 624 -10.28 -8.62 19.63
C GLY A 624 -10.67 -8.66 21.12
N ASP A 625 -10.02 -9.49 21.93
CA ASP A 625 -10.20 -9.54 23.38
C ASP A 625 -9.33 -8.50 24.09
N GLN A 626 -8.14 -8.19 23.56
CA GLN A 626 -7.33 -7.07 24.05
C GLN A 626 -7.97 -5.71 23.78
N VAL A 627 -8.56 -5.52 22.59
CA VAL A 627 -9.34 -4.33 22.23
C VAL A 627 -10.58 -4.19 23.12
N ARG A 628 -11.29 -5.30 23.43
CA ARG A 628 -12.46 -5.27 24.32
C ARG A 628 -12.10 -5.05 25.80
N LYS A 629 -10.98 -5.60 26.29
CA LYS A 629 -10.53 -5.40 27.69
C LYS A 629 -10.10 -3.96 27.96
N HIS A 630 -9.42 -3.31 27.02
CA HIS A 630 -8.99 -1.92 27.17
C HIS A 630 -10.15 -0.93 27.06
N ALA A 631 -11.18 -1.24 26.24
CA ALA A 631 -12.42 -0.47 26.20
C ALA A 631 -13.24 -0.53 27.52
N GLY A 632 -13.04 -1.55 28.35
CA GLY A 632 -13.78 -1.77 29.61
C GLY A 632 -13.10 -1.27 30.88
N LYS A 633 -11.90 -0.67 30.80
CA LYS A 633 -11.14 -0.20 31.96
C LYS A 633 -10.59 1.21 31.76
N LEU A 634 -11.47 2.20 31.84
CA LEU A 634 -11.08 3.57 32.17
C LEU A 634 -11.78 3.97 33.49
N PRO A 635 -11.03 4.28 34.57
CA PRO A 635 -11.58 5.05 35.66
C PRO A 635 -11.94 6.44 35.14
N GLY A 636 -13.14 6.90 35.49
CA GLY A 636 -13.67 8.19 35.05
C GLY A 636 -12.72 9.34 35.40
N ILE A 637 -12.40 10.15 34.39
CA ILE A 637 -11.88 11.50 34.60
C ILE A 637 -13.04 12.33 35.11
N ALA A 638 -13.23 12.30 36.42
CA ALA A 638 -13.95 13.33 37.13
C ALA A 638 -13.08 14.60 37.12
N ALA A 639 -13.67 15.67 36.59
CA ALA A 639 -13.40 17.08 36.83
C ALA A 639 -12.13 17.46 37.60
N GLN A 640 -11.32 18.35 37.00
CA GLN A 640 -10.97 19.61 37.65
C GLN A 640 -10.63 20.67 36.60
N ARG A 641 -11.54 21.64 36.49
CA ARG A 641 -11.24 23.00 36.04
C ARG A 641 -10.41 23.65 37.14
N HIS A 642 -9.26 24.22 36.79
CA HIS A 642 -8.86 25.59 37.12
C HIS A 642 -7.59 25.96 36.38
#